data_AF-A0A411G7E6-F1
#
_entry.id   AF-A0A411G7E6-F1
#
_cell.length_a   1.000
_cell.length_b   1.000
_cell.length_c   1.000
_cell.angle_alpha   90.00
_cell.angle_beta   90.00
_cell.angle_gamma   90.00
#
_symmetry.space_group_name_H-M   'P 1'
#
loop_
_entity.id
_entity.type
_entity.pdbx_description
1 polymer ?
#
loop_
_entity_poly.entity_id
_entity_poly.type
_entity_poly.pdbx_seq_one_letter_code
_entity_poly.pdbx_strand_id
1 'polypeptide(L)'
;NKRRQHLKFIKMEAILDFNGYFSGKKFTIKEYSLYVIRDQTHDEVSRQFQVSKPPINWHALSLENKNNYRIYFEKFGISWKRGTRNAKVIANNLWDTLKNVKAIYVLNRKKRELLENYFDKDLPFKFIYLDDLRFGFEPVMSTQCRYHKNPQKNNCAGDNALAMMKWLNRVRINPVEIPGQTNIVIDFNGYFFSDTEYIIKEYSLIIFRDKTNEILGKDFQVSNPPVPCHQLDKITQDNYASYYNSHGIGWNKGTQDNEFIKNDLTQKLKNAKIIYVRDQTQNELLITYLNRDFNAVCLVDIGLNLEPEMIIDCENHVEPKKNNCAHDNVSKMFKFITMSNDDKIHLPDNDTNIVLDFNGYYLGENKYVIKECSLYAVREKNKEIIYSDYAISKPPYMCHKLDEVAKLNYANYYETFGIDWSKGTHDTNLIKKDLQKKLRTSRNIFLRDQIQRDLLNSYFHYEFEAFILTDLGLTFDSVEGTNCTNHEHPDKNICAHDNATKMVELLAQMPRLPRSRAKENLVFDFNGFFVNDKYVVKEYSSYLINEETYQIIHDEVDVLGSPIIQKDTIDEKSSESYNAFLNDIGIDLNKNVSDFELLKESLRSHLNVTNKVFVMDRSKHQYLLNYLDNNLTTRFVYLADLGFKFEPKKNTTCINHKNPSTKNCAKDNAQIMLDWLSERKFGVSLGLSKFNLTEPQQRNIIVDFSGYDLPDNKYAIKELNAILVDKNSELDKDLYLIVKPPYPDIQKLPTIFVDAYVEFEKRHGIGWNTGEDDFTKVSQTLKDYFKTATHIYVKNLEKQKLLEKFIGTKHHFIRFEDLKIRYEPIRRTDGCQNHHNNTSICAVVYSKFMLQWFENHILRRLPPRPDYDGVDDRSDVSYAPGTSYEEAQSVERVYSNIDEGKQSIDNFYNTIEEIQDYLQNSENAYSTIYGEDEDLEPIYSTIDEVQQNVEDH
;
A
#
# COMPACT_ATOMS: atom_id res chain seq x y z
N ASN A 1 -36.64 11.38 -9.97
CA ASN A 1 -36.98 10.57 -8.78
C ASN A 1 -36.27 9.22 -8.70
N LYS A 2 -36.25 8.36 -9.72
CA LYS A 2 -35.50 7.07 -9.69
C LYS A 2 -33.99 7.21 -9.40
N ARG A 3 -33.32 8.20 -9.99
CA ARG A 3 -31.89 8.53 -9.71
C ARG A 3 -31.63 8.99 -8.26
N ARG A 4 -32.64 9.57 -7.59
CA ARG A 4 -32.57 9.99 -6.17
C ARG A 4 -32.76 8.84 -5.18
N GLN A 5 -33.47 7.76 -5.56
CA GLN A 5 -33.67 6.59 -4.69
C GLN A 5 -32.43 5.70 -4.63
N HIS A 6 -31.65 5.60 -5.72
CA HIS A 6 -30.41 4.82 -5.75
C HIS A 6 -29.28 5.43 -4.88
N LEU A 7 -29.34 6.74 -4.60
CA LEU A 7 -28.37 7.46 -3.76
C LEU A 7 -28.53 7.20 -2.25
N LYS A 8 -29.55 6.48 -1.79
CA LYS A 8 -29.80 6.26 -0.34
C LYS A 8 -28.84 5.28 0.33
N PHE A 9 -28.16 4.40 -0.42
CA PHE A 9 -27.34 3.32 0.16
C PHE A 9 -25.83 3.54 0.08
N ILE A 10 -25.39 4.51 -0.73
CA ILE A 10 -23.98 4.90 -0.83
C ILE A 10 -23.82 6.12 0.05
N LYS A 11 -22.93 6.05 1.05
CA LYS A 11 -22.60 7.24 1.83
C LYS A 11 -21.91 8.22 0.87
N MET A 12 -22.47 9.41 0.74
CA MET A 12 -21.95 10.47 -0.13
C MET A 12 -21.34 11.55 0.75
N GLU A 13 -20.27 12.18 0.31
CA GLU A 13 -19.73 13.40 0.90
C GLU A 13 -19.94 14.56 -0.09
N ALA A 14 -19.82 15.80 0.37
CA ALA A 14 -19.94 16.95 -0.52
C ALA A 14 -18.80 17.95 -0.30
N ILE A 15 -18.35 18.59 -1.37
CA ILE A 15 -17.38 19.70 -1.34
C ILE A 15 -18.14 20.94 -1.81
N LEU A 16 -18.15 21.98 -0.97
CA LEU A 16 -18.94 23.18 -1.22
C LEU A 16 -18.07 24.43 -1.08
N ASP A 17 -18.08 25.26 -2.13
CA ASP A 17 -17.71 26.67 -2.03
C ASP A 17 -18.80 27.57 -2.62
N PHE A 18 -18.88 28.80 -2.13
CA PHE A 18 -19.88 29.78 -2.55
C PHE A 18 -19.45 31.22 -2.30
N ASN A 19 -19.93 32.15 -3.13
CA ASN A 19 -19.73 33.59 -2.96
C ASN A 19 -21.10 34.30 -2.93
N GLY A 20 -21.17 35.41 -2.18
CA GLY A 20 -22.44 36.12 -1.96
C GLY A 20 -22.25 37.48 -1.30
N TYR A 21 -23.36 38.13 -1.01
CA TYR A 21 -23.43 39.49 -0.46
C TYR A 21 -24.47 39.58 0.65
N PHE A 22 -24.38 40.61 1.49
CA PHE A 22 -25.36 40.88 2.52
C PHE A 22 -26.47 41.80 2.02
N SER A 23 -27.72 41.41 2.28
CA SER A 23 -28.93 42.22 2.13
C SER A 23 -29.47 42.49 3.54
N GLY A 24 -29.13 43.65 4.10
CA GLY A 24 -29.20 43.92 5.53
C GLY A 24 -28.35 42.91 6.31
N LYS A 25 -28.96 42.22 7.28
CA LYS A 25 -28.28 41.19 8.10
C LYS A 25 -28.25 39.80 7.47
N LYS A 26 -28.93 39.61 6.33
CA LYS A 26 -29.06 38.31 5.68
C LYS A 26 -28.06 38.17 4.54
N PHE A 27 -27.19 37.18 4.64
CA PHE A 27 -26.30 36.74 3.59
C PHE A 27 -27.10 36.07 2.48
N THR A 28 -26.81 36.41 1.24
CA THR A 28 -27.44 35.85 0.04
C THR A 28 -26.35 35.29 -0.86
N ILE A 29 -26.42 33.98 -1.13
CA ILE A 29 -25.52 33.32 -2.07
C ILE A 29 -25.83 33.82 -3.48
N LYS A 30 -24.81 34.39 -4.15
CA LYS A 30 -24.89 34.81 -5.55
C LYS A 30 -24.38 33.72 -6.50
N GLU A 31 -23.40 32.94 -6.10
CA GLU A 31 -22.95 31.75 -6.82
C GLU A 31 -22.53 30.64 -5.84
N TYR A 32 -22.71 29.38 -6.23
CA TYR A 32 -22.12 28.24 -5.51
C TYR A 32 -21.68 27.15 -6.46
N SER A 33 -20.71 26.36 -6.00
CA SER A 33 -20.33 25.09 -6.62
C SER A 33 -20.31 23.98 -5.58
N LEU A 34 -20.93 22.87 -5.92
CA LEU A 34 -21.07 21.69 -5.07
C LEU A 34 -20.65 20.45 -5.85
N TYR A 35 -19.63 19.76 -5.37
CA TYR A 35 -19.28 18.42 -5.83
C TYR A 35 -19.82 17.42 -4.83
N VAL A 36 -20.67 16.52 -5.30
CA VAL A 36 -21.08 15.34 -4.51
C VAL A 36 -20.17 14.20 -4.92
N ILE A 37 -19.45 13.67 -3.95
CA ILE A 37 -18.43 12.66 -4.15
C ILE A 37 -18.78 11.39 -3.38
N ARG A 38 -18.30 10.24 -3.84
CA ARG A 38 -18.42 8.98 -3.08
C ARG A 38 -17.56 9.08 -1.82
N ASP A 39 -18.11 8.63 -0.69
CA ASP A 39 -17.32 8.40 0.53
C ASP A 39 -16.17 7.44 0.17
N GLN A 40 -14.99 7.69 0.73
CA GLN A 40 -13.74 6.95 0.51
C GLN A 40 -13.05 7.18 -0.84
N THR A 41 -13.72 7.01 -1.98
CA THR A 41 -13.04 7.13 -3.29
C THR A 41 -12.93 8.57 -3.79
N HIS A 42 -13.79 9.47 -3.27
CA HIS A 42 -13.93 10.84 -3.75
C HIS A 42 -14.26 10.98 -5.24
N ASP A 43 -14.69 9.89 -5.90
CA ASP A 43 -15.16 9.97 -7.28
C ASP A 43 -16.34 10.92 -7.35
N GLU A 44 -16.28 11.86 -8.30
CA GLU A 44 -17.37 12.77 -8.57
C GLU A 44 -18.60 11.96 -9.02
N VAL A 45 -19.70 12.11 -8.28
CA VAL A 45 -21.00 11.52 -8.66
C VAL A 45 -21.90 12.56 -9.30
N SER A 46 -21.84 13.80 -8.81
CA SER A 46 -22.52 14.91 -9.45
C SER A 46 -21.87 16.22 -9.10
N ARG A 47 -21.82 17.13 -10.07
CA ARG A 47 -21.45 18.53 -9.87
C ARG A 47 -22.65 19.42 -10.08
N GLN A 48 -22.81 20.40 -9.20
CA GLN A 48 -23.79 21.47 -9.35
C GLN A 48 -23.04 22.81 -9.32
N PHE A 49 -23.30 23.65 -10.32
CA PHE A 49 -22.86 25.04 -10.36
C PHE A 49 -24.07 25.91 -10.67
N GLN A 50 -24.33 26.93 -9.85
CA GLN A 50 -25.50 27.80 -10.01
C GLN A 50 -25.16 29.24 -9.66
N VAL A 51 -25.79 30.17 -10.36
CA VAL A 51 -25.71 31.61 -10.11
C VAL A 51 -27.13 32.12 -9.84
N SER A 52 -27.36 32.83 -8.74
CA SER A 52 -28.70 33.27 -8.37
C SER A 52 -29.14 34.51 -9.14
N LYS A 53 -30.34 34.44 -9.73
CA LYS A 53 -31.11 35.60 -10.17
C LYS A 53 -31.54 36.38 -8.91
N PRO A 54 -31.51 37.72 -8.98
CA PRO A 54 -31.78 38.54 -7.81
C PRO A 54 -33.22 38.36 -7.33
N PRO A 55 -33.45 38.31 -6.01
CA PRO A 55 -34.80 38.13 -5.47
C PRO A 55 -35.69 39.37 -5.63
N ILE A 56 -35.08 40.54 -5.87
CA ILE A 56 -35.75 41.84 -5.91
C ILE A 56 -35.14 42.67 -7.06
N ASN A 57 -35.93 43.55 -7.68
CA ASN A 57 -35.44 44.49 -8.67
C ASN A 57 -34.38 45.43 -8.05
N TRP A 58 -33.31 45.74 -8.79
CA TRP A 58 -32.23 46.63 -8.37
C TRP A 58 -32.74 47.97 -7.81
N HIS A 59 -33.76 48.55 -8.44
CA HIS A 59 -34.30 49.85 -8.03
C HIS A 59 -34.98 49.79 -6.65
N ALA A 60 -35.54 48.62 -6.29
CA ALA A 60 -36.20 48.38 -5.02
C ALA A 60 -35.23 48.01 -3.87
N LEU A 61 -33.92 47.91 -4.12
CA LEU A 61 -32.93 47.76 -3.05
C LEU A 61 -32.71 49.07 -2.30
N SER A 62 -32.55 48.97 -0.98
CA SER A 62 -32.03 50.06 -0.15
C SER A 62 -30.62 50.47 -0.61
N LEU A 63 -30.20 51.69 -0.27
CA LEU A 63 -28.87 52.19 -0.60
C LEU A 63 -27.76 51.32 0.00
N GLU A 64 -27.95 50.85 1.23
CA GLU A 64 -27.03 49.93 1.91
C GLU A 64 -26.85 48.62 1.11
N ASN A 65 -27.95 48.00 0.67
CA ASN A 65 -27.90 46.76 -0.11
C ASN A 65 -27.25 46.95 -1.48
N LYS A 66 -27.50 48.10 -2.13
CA LYS A 66 -26.82 48.47 -3.39
C LYS A 66 -25.31 48.57 -3.17
N ASN A 67 -24.86 49.16 -2.07
CA ASN A 67 -23.44 49.29 -1.74
C ASN A 67 -22.79 47.94 -1.39
N ASN A 68 -23.45 47.10 -0.58
CA ASN A 68 -23.00 45.75 -0.30
C ASN A 68 -22.83 44.92 -1.58
N TYR A 69 -23.76 45.07 -2.53
CA TYR A 69 -23.64 44.40 -3.82
C TYR A 69 -22.52 44.96 -4.69
N ARG A 70 -22.29 46.28 -4.69
CA ARG A 70 -21.16 46.89 -5.42
C ARG A 70 -19.82 46.33 -4.94
N ILE A 71 -19.61 46.21 -3.64
CA ILE A 71 -18.40 45.60 -3.04
C ILE A 71 -18.25 44.14 -3.51
N TYR A 72 -19.35 43.37 -3.50
CA TYR A 72 -19.36 42.01 -4.04
C TYR A 72 -19.00 42.01 -5.54
N PHE A 73 -19.60 42.89 -6.34
CA PHE A 73 -19.40 42.96 -7.78
C PHE A 73 -17.97 43.35 -8.15
N GLU A 74 -17.32 44.25 -7.41
CA GLU A 74 -15.91 44.61 -7.63
C GLU A 74 -14.98 43.39 -7.46
N LYS A 75 -15.26 42.54 -6.46
CA LYS A 75 -14.45 41.36 -6.17
C LYS A 75 -14.74 40.17 -7.10
N PHE A 76 -16.02 39.88 -7.32
CA PHE A 76 -16.46 38.66 -7.99
C PHE A 76 -17.02 38.90 -9.40
N GLY A 77 -17.36 40.13 -9.80
CA GLY A 77 -17.68 40.48 -11.18
C GLY A 77 -18.98 39.91 -11.76
N ILE A 78 -19.87 39.32 -10.96
CA ILE A 78 -21.16 38.79 -11.45
C ILE A 78 -22.23 39.89 -11.40
N SER A 79 -22.78 40.29 -12.55
CA SER A 79 -23.76 41.40 -12.59
C SER A 79 -25.07 41.06 -11.87
N TRP A 80 -25.80 42.09 -11.39
CA TRP A 80 -27.03 41.91 -10.60
C TRP A 80 -28.06 41.05 -11.32
N LYS A 81 -28.35 41.38 -12.59
CA LYS A 81 -29.35 40.72 -13.44
C LYS A 81 -28.98 39.28 -13.83
N ARG A 82 -27.68 38.93 -13.82
CA ARG A 82 -27.19 37.64 -14.31
C ARG A 82 -27.43 36.52 -13.31
N GLY A 83 -27.95 35.39 -13.78
CA GLY A 83 -28.15 34.19 -12.96
C GLY A 83 -28.86 33.07 -13.71
N THR A 84 -28.62 31.83 -13.29
CA THR A 84 -29.23 30.61 -13.83
C THR A 84 -30.63 30.39 -13.28
N ARG A 85 -30.85 30.63 -11.98
CA ARG A 85 -32.11 30.29 -11.29
C ARG A 85 -32.46 31.29 -10.19
N ASN A 86 -33.73 31.35 -9.81
CA ASN A 86 -34.18 32.16 -8.68
C ASN A 86 -33.48 31.72 -7.37
N ALA A 87 -33.09 32.68 -6.52
CA ALA A 87 -32.41 32.43 -5.24
C ALA A 87 -33.14 31.41 -4.34
N LYS A 88 -34.48 31.42 -4.29
CA LYS A 88 -35.28 30.46 -3.50
C LYS A 88 -35.13 29.04 -4.00
N VAL A 89 -35.09 28.85 -5.33
CA VAL A 89 -34.88 27.53 -5.95
C VAL A 89 -33.47 27.02 -5.67
N ILE A 90 -32.47 27.90 -5.74
CA ILE A 90 -31.09 27.57 -5.38
C ILE A 90 -30.99 27.16 -3.92
N ALA A 91 -31.61 27.91 -3.00
CA ALA A 91 -31.64 27.56 -1.58
C ALA A 91 -32.22 26.16 -1.36
N ASN A 92 -33.38 25.87 -1.95
CA ASN A 92 -34.04 24.57 -1.79
C ASN A 92 -33.20 23.43 -2.36
N ASN A 93 -32.63 23.60 -3.56
CA ASN A 93 -31.81 22.56 -4.19
C ASN A 93 -30.52 22.28 -3.41
N LEU A 94 -29.86 23.34 -2.93
CA LEU A 94 -28.67 23.21 -2.10
C LEU A 94 -29.00 22.49 -0.79
N TRP A 95 -30.04 22.94 -0.08
CA TRP A 95 -30.50 22.28 1.15
C TRP A 95 -30.84 20.80 0.95
N ASP A 96 -31.58 20.50 -0.11
CA ASP A 96 -31.97 19.13 -0.45
C ASP A 96 -30.78 18.25 -0.78
N THR A 97 -29.69 18.80 -1.33
CA THR A 97 -28.48 18.03 -1.58
C THR A 97 -27.71 17.83 -0.27
N LEU A 98 -27.48 18.89 0.51
CA LEU A 98 -26.70 18.84 1.76
C LEU A 98 -27.32 17.94 2.84
N LYS A 99 -28.65 17.85 2.93
CA LYS A 99 -29.31 16.97 3.90
C LYS A 99 -29.14 15.47 3.62
N ASN A 100 -28.68 15.11 2.42
CA ASN A 100 -28.54 13.73 1.97
C ASN A 100 -27.08 13.26 1.92
N VAL A 101 -26.12 14.10 2.34
CA VAL A 101 -24.70 13.73 2.40
C VAL A 101 -24.25 13.53 3.85
N LYS A 102 -23.27 12.65 4.04
CA LYS A 102 -22.71 12.25 5.33
C LYS A 102 -21.87 13.36 5.95
N ALA A 103 -21.09 14.07 5.13
CA ALA A 103 -20.20 15.15 5.54
C ALA A 103 -20.07 16.19 4.43
N ILE A 104 -19.83 17.45 4.82
CA ILE A 104 -19.65 18.58 3.91
C ILE A 104 -18.27 19.18 4.17
N TYR A 105 -17.38 19.06 3.19
CA TYR A 105 -16.11 19.76 3.16
C TYR A 105 -16.35 21.21 2.73
N VAL A 106 -15.97 22.14 3.60
CA VAL A 106 -16.02 23.58 3.35
C VAL A 106 -14.66 24.17 3.65
N LEU A 107 -14.39 25.33 3.06
CA LEU A 107 -13.07 25.95 3.17
C LEU A 107 -12.66 26.19 4.63
N ASN A 108 -13.54 26.78 5.43
CA ASN A 108 -13.29 27.18 6.81
C ASN A 108 -14.60 27.39 7.59
N ARG A 109 -14.47 27.65 8.90
CA ARG A 109 -15.62 27.92 9.80
C ARG A 109 -16.45 29.13 9.37
N LYS A 110 -15.80 30.20 8.89
CA LYS A 110 -16.49 31.41 8.41
C LYS A 110 -17.44 31.12 7.24
N LYS A 111 -17.07 30.21 6.33
CA LYS A 111 -17.98 29.76 5.25
C LYS A 111 -19.19 29.02 5.84
N ARG A 112 -19.02 28.18 6.86
CA ARG A 112 -20.17 27.56 7.54
C ARG A 112 -21.12 28.61 8.14
N GLU A 113 -20.60 29.60 8.86
CA GLU A 113 -21.40 30.67 9.47
C GLU A 113 -22.22 31.46 8.43
N LEU A 114 -21.61 31.76 7.26
CA LEU A 114 -22.31 32.40 6.15
C LEU A 114 -23.44 31.52 5.58
N LEU A 115 -23.24 30.19 5.57
CA LEU A 115 -24.24 29.25 5.10
C LEU A 115 -25.41 29.11 6.10
N GLU A 116 -25.13 29.08 7.40
CA GLU A 116 -26.15 29.13 8.47
C GLU A 116 -26.99 30.41 8.35
N ASN A 117 -26.34 31.56 8.17
CA ASN A 117 -27.01 32.84 7.97
C ASN A 117 -27.85 32.87 6.68
N TYR A 118 -27.38 32.26 5.58
CA TYR A 118 -28.14 32.14 4.33
C TYR A 118 -29.46 31.38 4.51
N PHE A 119 -29.41 30.26 5.22
CA PHE A 119 -30.58 29.42 5.48
C PHE A 119 -31.45 29.91 6.63
N ASP A 120 -30.95 30.84 7.45
CA ASP A 120 -31.60 31.38 8.65
C ASP A 120 -31.97 30.27 9.65
N LYS A 121 -31.05 29.33 9.84
CA LYS A 121 -31.18 28.19 10.77
C LYS A 121 -29.85 27.49 10.97
N ASP A 122 -29.75 26.80 12.10
CA ASP A 122 -28.65 25.88 12.38
C ASP A 122 -28.62 24.75 11.33
N LEU A 123 -27.41 24.39 10.92
CA LEU A 123 -27.17 23.31 9.97
C LEU A 123 -26.79 22.05 10.75
N PRO A 124 -27.69 21.05 10.91
CA PRO A 124 -27.41 19.84 11.68
C PRO A 124 -26.49 18.85 10.93
N PHE A 125 -25.69 19.35 9.99
CA PHE A 125 -24.82 18.56 9.12
C PHE A 125 -23.42 18.45 9.73
N LYS A 126 -22.72 17.36 9.40
CA LYS A 126 -21.31 17.23 9.75
C LYS A 126 -20.46 18.05 8.77
N PHE A 127 -19.77 19.07 9.28
CA PHE A 127 -18.80 19.85 8.50
C PHE A 127 -17.37 19.37 8.75
N ILE A 128 -16.55 19.39 7.70
CA ILE A 128 -15.10 19.21 7.76
C ILE A 128 -14.48 20.46 7.16
N TYR A 129 -13.63 21.14 7.92
CA TYR A 129 -13.00 22.39 7.52
C TYR A 129 -11.64 22.09 6.89
N LEU A 130 -11.43 22.51 5.65
CA LEU A 130 -10.21 22.17 4.93
C LEU A 130 -8.98 22.93 5.46
N ASP A 131 -9.16 24.15 5.98
CA ASP A 131 -8.10 24.89 6.67
C ASP A 131 -7.58 24.17 7.92
N ASP A 132 -8.47 23.55 8.71
CA ASP A 132 -8.11 22.67 9.85
C ASP A 132 -7.29 21.44 9.37
N LEU A 133 -7.41 21.06 8.09
CA LEU A 133 -6.63 20.00 7.45
C LEU A 133 -5.41 20.53 6.68
N ARG A 134 -4.98 21.77 6.94
CA ARG A 134 -3.85 22.45 6.29
C ARG A 134 -4.01 22.65 4.78
N PHE A 135 -5.24 22.77 4.29
CA PHE A 135 -5.46 23.23 2.92
C PHE A 135 -5.08 24.72 2.81
N GLY A 136 -3.87 24.98 2.31
CA GLY A 136 -3.36 26.32 2.01
C GLY A 136 -4.09 26.94 0.82
N PHE A 137 -5.32 27.39 1.05
CA PHE A 137 -6.16 27.92 -0.01
C PHE A 137 -5.75 29.33 -0.42
N GLU A 138 -5.21 29.43 -1.61
CA GLU A 138 -5.02 30.69 -2.31
C GLU A 138 -6.11 30.82 -3.38
N PRO A 139 -7.06 31.77 -3.23
CA PRO A 139 -8.13 31.93 -4.20
C PRO A 139 -7.54 32.30 -5.57
N VAL A 140 -7.90 31.52 -6.59
CA VAL A 140 -7.49 31.79 -7.97
C VAL A 140 -8.24 33.02 -8.45
N MET A 141 -7.52 34.12 -8.67
CA MET A 141 -8.08 35.40 -9.14
C MET A 141 -8.23 35.43 -10.67
N SER A 142 -8.48 34.28 -11.29
CA SER A 142 -8.76 34.11 -12.70
C SER A 142 -9.71 32.94 -12.90
N THR A 143 -10.70 33.09 -13.77
CA THR A 143 -11.72 32.07 -14.01
C THR A 143 -12.03 31.93 -15.50
N GLN A 144 -12.48 30.75 -15.91
CA GLN A 144 -13.10 30.50 -17.22
C GLN A 144 -14.64 30.59 -17.16
N CYS A 145 -15.18 30.92 -16.00
CA CYS A 145 -16.61 30.99 -15.79
C CYS A 145 -17.21 32.18 -16.54
N ARG A 146 -18.07 31.88 -17.53
CA ARG A 146 -18.71 32.89 -18.39
C ARG A 146 -19.51 33.95 -17.63
N TYR A 147 -19.93 33.69 -16.40
CA TYR A 147 -20.78 34.59 -15.61
C TYR A 147 -20.06 35.82 -15.05
N HIS A 148 -18.73 35.82 -15.02
CA HIS A 148 -17.92 36.92 -14.50
C HIS A 148 -17.62 37.96 -15.59
N LYS A 149 -17.73 39.25 -15.27
CA LYS A 149 -17.46 40.34 -16.23
C LYS A 149 -15.97 40.45 -16.57
N ASN A 150 -15.09 40.19 -15.61
CA ASN A 150 -13.63 40.26 -15.79
C ASN A 150 -13.00 38.92 -15.38
N PRO A 151 -13.12 37.85 -16.20
CA PRO A 151 -12.71 36.51 -15.80
C PRO A 151 -11.25 36.45 -15.32
N GLN A 152 -10.34 37.26 -15.87
CA GLN A 152 -8.92 37.32 -15.48
C GLN A 152 -8.63 37.97 -14.11
N LYS A 153 -9.63 38.52 -13.42
CA LYS A 153 -9.48 39.22 -12.14
C LYS A 153 -10.51 38.79 -11.10
N ASN A 154 -11.38 37.84 -11.42
CA ASN A 154 -12.49 37.45 -10.57
C ASN A 154 -12.28 36.05 -10.00
N ASN A 155 -12.60 35.92 -8.71
CA ASN A 155 -12.66 34.66 -8.00
C ASN A 155 -14.01 33.97 -8.31
N CYS A 156 -13.99 32.69 -8.64
CA CYS A 156 -15.16 31.87 -8.96
C CYS A 156 -15.31 30.72 -7.96
N ALA A 157 -16.52 30.53 -7.44
CA ALA A 157 -16.81 29.42 -6.52
C ALA A 157 -16.58 28.03 -7.16
N GLY A 158 -16.75 27.94 -8.48
CA GLY A 158 -16.49 26.73 -9.27
C GLY A 158 -15.03 26.31 -9.28
N ASP A 159 -14.12 27.27 -9.45
CA ASP A 159 -12.69 27.02 -9.50
C ASP A 159 -12.15 26.67 -8.11
N ASN A 160 -12.65 27.34 -7.07
CA ASN A 160 -12.30 27.04 -5.68
C ASN A 160 -12.73 25.63 -5.28
N ALA A 161 -13.99 25.25 -5.55
CA ALA A 161 -14.48 23.91 -5.22
C ALA A 161 -13.72 22.81 -5.98
N LEU A 162 -13.31 23.08 -7.24
CA LEU A 162 -12.45 22.18 -8.00
C LEU A 162 -11.06 22.05 -7.38
N ALA A 163 -10.46 23.17 -6.93
CA ALA A 163 -9.17 23.14 -6.22
C ALA A 163 -9.26 22.33 -4.92
N MET A 164 -10.34 22.53 -4.14
CA MET A 164 -10.64 21.74 -2.93
C MET A 164 -10.76 20.25 -3.24
N MET A 165 -11.46 19.87 -4.33
CA MET A 165 -11.59 18.47 -4.76
C MET A 165 -10.27 17.86 -5.18
N LYS A 166 -9.49 18.58 -6.00
CA LYS A 166 -8.16 18.12 -6.42
C LYS A 166 -7.24 17.92 -5.21
N TRP A 167 -7.28 18.83 -4.25
CA TRP A 167 -6.51 18.70 -3.01
C TRP A 167 -6.98 17.50 -2.17
N LEU A 168 -8.29 17.34 -1.95
CA LEU A 168 -8.84 16.19 -1.24
C LEU A 168 -8.46 14.86 -1.88
N ASN A 169 -8.44 14.79 -3.21
CA ASN A 169 -7.97 13.60 -3.94
C ASN A 169 -6.48 13.35 -3.70
N ARG A 170 -5.63 14.38 -3.65
CA ARG A 170 -4.20 14.21 -3.34
C ARG A 170 -3.97 13.72 -1.91
N VAL A 171 -4.62 14.34 -0.92
CA VAL A 171 -4.37 14.05 0.50
C VAL A 171 -4.98 12.71 0.93
N ARG A 172 -6.07 12.25 0.29
CA ARG A 172 -6.64 10.90 0.49
C ARG A 172 -6.05 9.81 -0.41
N ILE A 173 -5.05 10.09 -1.25
CA ILE A 173 -4.16 9.02 -1.79
C ILE A 173 -3.26 8.41 -0.67
N ASN A 174 -3.52 8.74 0.61
CA ASN A 174 -3.52 7.72 1.67
C ASN A 174 -4.92 7.11 1.78
N PRO A 175 -5.33 6.16 0.92
CA PRO A 175 -6.56 5.44 1.17
C PRO A 175 -6.39 4.69 2.50
N VAL A 176 -7.51 4.19 3.01
CA VAL A 176 -7.53 3.16 4.03
C VAL A 176 -6.81 1.93 3.45
N GLU A 177 -5.48 1.97 3.37
CA GLU A 177 -4.65 0.84 3.01
C GLU A 177 -4.69 -0.08 4.21
N ILE A 178 -5.11 -1.32 3.96
CA ILE A 178 -4.90 -2.40 4.92
C ILE A 178 -3.40 -2.38 5.22
N PRO A 179 -2.97 -2.07 6.45
CA PRO A 179 -1.56 -1.98 6.78
C PRO A 179 -0.84 -3.24 6.30
N GLY A 180 0.23 -3.07 5.52
CA GLY A 180 1.04 -4.18 5.02
C GLY A 180 0.64 -4.80 3.67
N GLN A 181 -0.21 -4.16 2.86
CA GLN A 181 -0.52 -4.64 1.49
C GLN A 181 0.11 -3.84 0.35
N THR A 182 0.77 -2.73 0.65
CA THR A 182 1.33 -1.82 -0.35
C THR A 182 2.83 -1.73 -0.22
N ASN A 183 3.50 -1.72 -1.37
CA ASN A 183 4.92 -1.45 -1.48
C ASN A 183 5.09 -0.06 -2.11
N ILE A 184 6.19 0.60 -1.77
CA ILE A 184 6.54 1.90 -2.34
C ILE A 184 7.90 1.77 -2.97
N VAL A 185 8.09 2.38 -4.14
CA VAL A 185 9.42 2.60 -4.72
C VAL A 185 9.64 4.10 -4.80
N ILE A 186 10.77 4.56 -4.25
CA ILE A 186 11.07 5.98 -4.07
C ILE A 186 12.54 6.27 -4.43
N ASP A 187 12.76 7.38 -5.10
CA ASP A 187 14.08 7.98 -5.31
C ASP A 187 13.95 9.49 -5.12
N PHE A 188 15.04 10.13 -4.71
CA PHE A 188 15.06 11.56 -4.45
C PHE A 188 16.45 12.14 -4.66
N ASN A 189 16.50 13.43 -5.01
CA ASN A 189 17.72 14.19 -5.14
C ASN A 189 17.66 15.42 -4.23
N GLY A 190 18.77 15.75 -3.59
CA GLY A 190 18.81 16.79 -2.56
C GLY A 190 20.24 17.25 -2.27
N TYR A 191 20.37 18.14 -1.30
CA TYR A 191 21.64 18.76 -0.92
C TYR A 191 21.71 18.94 0.59
N PHE A 192 22.93 19.03 1.10
CA PHE A 192 23.16 19.34 2.51
C PHE A 192 23.02 20.85 2.74
N PHE A 193 22.02 21.22 3.53
CA PHE A 193 21.79 22.59 3.98
C PHE A 193 22.75 23.01 5.07
N SER A 194 23.16 22.06 5.90
CA SER A 194 24.28 22.14 6.86
C SER A 194 25.02 20.80 6.90
N ASP A 195 26.06 20.69 7.72
CA ASP A 195 26.84 19.44 7.87
C ASP A 195 25.98 18.23 8.29
N THR A 196 24.83 18.47 8.93
CA THR A 196 23.94 17.41 9.43
C THR A 196 22.56 17.40 8.79
N GLU A 197 22.15 18.51 8.14
CA GLU A 197 20.80 18.65 7.61
C GLU A 197 20.78 18.44 6.10
N TYR A 198 20.24 17.30 5.68
CA TYR A 198 19.94 17.03 4.28
C TYR A 198 18.54 17.54 3.91
N ILE A 199 18.41 18.15 2.73
CA ILE A 199 17.14 18.67 2.21
C ILE A 199 16.84 17.97 0.88
N ILE A 200 15.67 17.36 0.77
CA ILE A 200 15.17 16.83 -0.50
C ILE A 200 14.74 18.00 -1.39
N LYS A 201 15.37 18.12 -2.57
CA LYS A 201 15.03 19.14 -3.57
C LYS A 201 13.98 18.63 -4.55
N GLU A 202 14.03 17.35 -4.89
CA GLU A 202 12.99 16.66 -5.65
C GLU A 202 12.83 15.23 -5.15
N TYR A 203 11.62 14.68 -5.22
CA TYR A 203 11.41 13.25 -5.08
C TYR A 203 10.36 12.77 -6.07
N SER A 204 10.42 11.49 -6.39
CA SER A 204 9.33 10.77 -7.02
C SER A 204 9.04 9.52 -6.19
N LEU A 205 7.80 9.04 -6.23
CA LEU A 205 7.47 7.71 -5.73
C LEU A 205 6.34 7.07 -6.53
N ILE A 206 6.32 5.74 -6.54
CA ILE A 206 5.20 4.93 -7.04
C ILE A 206 4.74 4.03 -5.90
N ILE A 207 3.45 4.07 -5.59
CA ILE A 207 2.77 3.20 -4.64
C ILE A 207 2.10 2.09 -5.43
N PHE A 208 2.36 0.84 -5.09
CA PHE A 208 1.83 -0.31 -5.82
C PHE A 208 1.45 -1.47 -4.90
N ARG A 209 0.51 -2.30 -5.35
CA ARG A 209 0.05 -3.47 -4.59
C ARG A 209 1.08 -4.61 -4.67
N ASP A 210 1.49 -5.13 -3.52
CA ASP A 210 2.57 -6.13 -3.37
C ASP A 210 2.41 -7.36 -4.29
N LYS A 211 1.20 -7.93 -4.39
CA LYS A 211 0.97 -9.17 -5.15
C LYS A 211 0.69 -8.98 -6.64
N THR A 212 0.20 -7.81 -7.05
CA THR A 212 -0.30 -7.61 -8.42
C THR A 212 0.50 -6.59 -9.20
N ASN A 213 1.41 -5.86 -8.52
CA ASN A 213 2.11 -4.70 -9.07
C ASN A 213 1.18 -3.62 -9.65
N GLU A 214 -0.12 -3.63 -9.28
CA GLU A 214 -1.06 -2.58 -9.69
C GLU A 214 -0.61 -1.26 -9.06
N ILE A 215 -0.34 -0.26 -9.91
CA ILE A 215 -0.01 1.09 -9.46
C ILE A 215 -1.26 1.71 -8.83
N LEU A 216 -1.16 2.01 -7.54
CA LEU A 216 -2.21 2.66 -6.75
C LEU A 216 -2.08 4.17 -6.76
N GLY A 217 -0.84 4.67 -6.86
CA GLY A 217 -0.56 6.10 -6.88
C GLY A 217 0.84 6.39 -7.42
N LYS A 218 1.00 7.60 -7.93
CA LYS A 218 2.29 8.20 -8.28
C LYS A 218 2.35 9.58 -7.67
N ASP A 219 3.51 9.99 -7.22
CA ASP A 219 3.73 11.35 -6.77
C ASP A 219 5.11 11.83 -7.16
N PHE A 220 5.21 13.13 -7.45
CA PHE A 220 6.42 13.82 -7.84
C PHE A 220 6.33 15.26 -7.35
N GLN A 221 7.31 15.72 -6.59
CA GLN A 221 7.34 17.08 -6.07
C GLN A 221 8.76 17.66 -6.15
N VAL A 222 8.81 18.98 -6.28
CA VAL A 222 10.03 19.78 -6.18
C VAL A 222 9.85 20.76 -5.03
N SER A 223 10.79 20.76 -4.07
CA SER A 223 10.72 21.63 -2.91
C SER A 223 11.12 23.06 -3.24
N ASN A 224 10.42 24.00 -2.62
CA ASN A 224 10.86 25.38 -2.50
C ASN A 224 12.03 25.44 -1.51
N PRO A 225 13.00 26.32 -1.78
CA PRO A 225 14.12 26.50 -0.87
C PRO A 225 13.63 27.09 0.47
N PRO A 226 14.24 26.69 1.60
CA PRO A 226 13.82 27.20 2.92
C PRO A 226 14.09 28.70 3.07
N VAL A 227 15.11 29.23 2.38
CA VAL A 227 15.48 30.66 2.38
C VAL A 227 15.99 31.10 1.00
N PRO A 228 15.97 32.40 0.67
CA PRO A 228 16.64 32.92 -0.53
C PRO A 228 18.14 32.60 -0.58
N CYS A 229 18.67 32.31 -1.79
CA CYS A 229 20.06 31.87 -1.98
C CYS A 229 21.12 32.84 -1.39
N HIS A 230 20.88 34.15 -1.48
CA HIS A 230 21.79 35.17 -0.94
C HIS A 230 21.86 35.21 0.59
N GLN A 231 20.96 34.50 1.29
CA GLN A 231 20.93 34.38 2.75
C GLN A 231 21.61 33.09 3.25
N LEU A 232 22.01 32.20 2.34
CA LEU A 232 22.77 31.01 2.66
C LEU A 232 24.21 31.36 3.01
N ASP A 233 24.81 30.61 3.92
CA ASP A 233 26.24 30.66 4.11
C ASP A 233 26.98 30.06 2.90
N LYS A 234 28.30 30.29 2.85
CA LYS A 234 29.12 29.90 1.71
C LYS A 234 29.17 28.38 1.50
N ILE A 235 29.14 27.60 2.59
CA ILE A 235 29.21 26.14 2.54
C ILE A 235 27.92 25.60 1.92
N THR A 236 26.75 26.09 2.35
CA THR A 236 25.47 25.69 1.79
C THR A 236 25.34 26.09 0.32
N GLN A 237 25.83 27.28 -0.06
CA GLN A 237 25.87 27.70 -1.47
C GLN A 237 26.71 26.75 -2.32
N ASP A 238 27.87 26.33 -1.82
CA ASP A 238 28.79 25.44 -2.55
C ASP A 238 28.21 24.02 -2.64
N ASN A 239 27.60 23.50 -1.58
CA ASN A 239 26.86 22.24 -1.58
C ASN A 239 25.74 22.25 -2.63
N TYR A 240 24.97 23.34 -2.68
CA TYR A 240 23.90 23.48 -3.65
C TYR A 240 24.42 23.65 -5.08
N ALA A 241 25.53 24.37 -5.29
CA ALA A 241 26.16 24.48 -6.61
C ALA A 241 26.60 23.09 -7.13
N SER A 242 27.14 22.24 -6.26
CA SER A 242 27.46 20.85 -6.60
C SER A 242 26.21 20.04 -6.97
N TYR A 243 25.13 20.19 -6.21
CA TYR A 243 23.83 19.58 -6.56
C TYR A 243 23.32 20.09 -7.92
N TYR A 244 23.34 21.40 -8.14
CA TYR A 244 22.83 22.02 -9.37
C TYR A 244 23.60 21.55 -10.60
N ASN A 245 24.92 21.34 -10.50
CA ASN A 245 25.71 20.84 -11.63
C ASN A 245 25.32 19.41 -12.04
N SER A 246 24.83 18.59 -11.11
CA SER A 246 24.45 17.18 -11.36
C SER A 246 22.96 17.01 -11.70
N HIS A 247 22.09 17.87 -11.15
CA HIS A 247 20.64 17.73 -11.23
C HIS A 247 19.96 18.90 -11.94
N GLY A 248 20.59 20.07 -12.03
CA GLY A 248 20.13 21.25 -12.77
C GLY A 248 18.70 21.72 -12.51
N ILE A 249 18.19 21.51 -11.29
CA ILE A 249 16.97 22.16 -10.80
C ILE A 249 17.38 23.46 -10.11
N GLY A 250 16.93 24.61 -10.61
CA GLY A 250 17.31 25.92 -10.07
C GLY A 250 16.76 26.22 -8.67
N TRP A 251 17.42 27.13 -7.92
CA TRP A 251 17.15 27.33 -6.48
C TRP A 251 15.69 27.70 -6.23
N ASN A 252 15.18 28.63 -7.03
CA ASN A 252 13.82 29.17 -6.94
C ASN A 252 12.74 28.27 -7.58
N LYS A 253 13.07 27.06 -8.03
CA LYS A 253 12.08 26.09 -8.52
C LYS A 253 11.48 25.31 -7.36
N GLY A 254 10.21 24.93 -7.51
CA GLY A 254 9.44 24.23 -6.50
C GLY A 254 8.09 24.89 -6.26
N THR A 255 7.19 24.17 -5.59
CA THR A 255 5.89 24.74 -5.15
C THR A 255 5.58 24.42 -3.70
N GLN A 256 6.23 23.42 -3.12
CA GLN A 256 5.96 22.95 -1.76
C GLN A 256 7.14 23.28 -0.86
N ASP A 257 6.90 23.81 0.34
CA ASP A 257 8.00 23.97 1.30
C ASP A 257 8.51 22.61 1.79
N ASN A 258 9.71 22.62 2.39
CA ASN A 258 10.38 21.41 2.86
C ASN A 258 9.63 20.69 3.99
N GLU A 259 8.93 21.43 4.86
CA GLU A 259 8.16 20.83 5.96
C GLU A 259 6.95 20.07 5.43
N PHE A 260 6.30 20.60 4.39
CA PHE A 260 5.24 19.92 3.67
C PHE A 260 5.74 18.60 3.07
N ILE A 261 6.86 18.60 2.34
CA ILE A 261 7.42 17.37 1.74
C ILE A 261 7.76 16.34 2.81
N LYS A 262 8.41 16.76 3.91
CA LYS A 262 8.75 15.87 5.02
C LYS A 262 7.52 15.22 5.62
N ASN A 263 6.47 16.00 5.87
CA ASN A 263 5.20 15.49 6.39
C ASN A 263 4.50 14.55 5.40
N ASP A 264 4.46 14.91 4.13
CA ASP A 264 3.82 14.12 3.08
C ASP A 264 4.50 12.76 2.87
N LEU A 265 5.84 12.73 2.75
CA LEU A 265 6.61 11.49 2.70
C LEU A 265 6.44 10.65 3.97
N THR A 266 6.46 11.29 5.16
CA THR A 266 6.24 10.57 6.43
C THR A 266 4.89 9.86 6.44
N GLN A 267 3.84 10.49 5.91
CA GLN A 267 2.52 9.86 5.86
C GLN A 267 2.47 8.73 4.83
N LYS A 268 2.98 8.95 3.61
CA LYS A 268 2.97 7.95 2.53
C LYS A 268 3.78 6.71 2.89
N LEU A 269 4.95 6.87 3.49
CA LEU A 269 5.83 5.76 3.85
C LEU A 269 5.40 5.01 5.11
N LYS A 270 4.53 5.59 5.97
CA LYS A 270 4.17 5.02 7.29
C LYS A 270 3.56 3.62 7.22
N ASN A 271 2.78 3.33 6.17
CA ASN A 271 1.99 2.10 6.07
C ASN A 271 2.53 1.12 5.01
N ALA A 272 3.64 1.46 4.34
CA ALA A 272 4.26 0.61 3.36
C ALA A 272 4.81 -0.66 4.02
N LYS A 273 4.56 -1.81 3.38
CA LYS A 273 5.12 -3.11 3.78
C LYS A 273 6.62 -3.15 3.50
N ILE A 274 7.02 -2.71 2.31
CA ILE A 274 8.41 -2.62 1.84
C ILE A 274 8.59 -1.29 1.11
N ILE A 275 9.69 -0.60 1.39
CA ILE A 275 10.09 0.62 0.69
C ILE A 275 11.33 0.31 -0.14
N TYR A 276 11.19 0.27 -1.46
CA TYR A 276 12.31 0.08 -2.36
C TYR A 276 13.00 1.41 -2.62
N VAL A 277 14.27 1.49 -2.22
CA VAL A 277 15.16 2.64 -2.46
C VAL A 277 16.26 2.23 -3.42
N ARG A 278 16.90 3.20 -4.05
CA ARG A 278 17.93 2.92 -5.07
C ARG A 278 19.11 2.15 -4.48
N ASP A 279 19.69 2.69 -3.42
CA ASP A 279 20.92 2.22 -2.81
C ASP A 279 20.94 2.54 -1.30
N GLN A 280 21.97 2.05 -0.61
CA GLN A 280 22.13 2.24 0.83
C GLN A 280 22.28 3.71 1.22
N THR A 281 22.95 4.52 0.41
CA THR A 281 23.11 5.96 0.65
C THR A 281 21.75 6.67 0.62
N GLN A 282 20.90 6.35 -0.35
CA GLN A 282 19.52 6.86 -0.40
C GLN A 282 18.70 6.40 0.80
N ASN A 283 18.88 5.17 1.29
CA ASN A 283 18.21 4.73 2.51
C ASN A 283 18.60 5.60 3.73
N GLU A 284 19.90 5.78 3.95
CA GLU A 284 20.44 6.54 5.09
C GLU A 284 20.02 8.02 5.04
N LEU A 285 20.04 8.63 3.86
CA LEU A 285 19.57 10.00 3.66
C LEU A 285 18.06 10.12 3.91
N LEU A 286 17.26 9.13 3.52
CA LEU A 286 15.81 9.14 3.76
C LEU A 286 15.49 9.01 5.25
N ILE A 287 16.17 8.10 5.95
CA ILE A 287 16.05 7.91 7.40
C ILE A 287 16.43 9.21 8.14
N THR A 288 17.55 9.82 7.74
CA THR A 288 18.03 11.08 8.33
C THR A 288 17.04 12.22 8.07
N TYR A 289 16.57 12.37 6.82
CA TYR A 289 15.64 13.42 6.44
C TYR A 289 14.30 13.32 7.19
N LEU A 290 13.76 12.10 7.33
CA LEU A 290 12.47 11.86 8.00
C LEU A 290 12.59 11.66 9.51
N ASN A 291 13.82 11.53 10.03
CA ASN A 291 14.12 11.15 11.41
C ASN A 291 13.33 9.91 11.86
N ARG A 292 13.34 8.87 11.00
CA ARG A 292 12.54 7.66 11.19
C ARG A 292 13.13 6.50 10.42
N ASP A 293 13.11 5.31 11.02
CA ASP A 293 13.54 4.08 10.37
C ASP A 293 12.39 3.39 9.60
N PHE A 294 12.74 2.66 8.55
CA PHE A 294 11.82 2.02 7.61
C PHE A 294 12.33 0.65 7.18
N ASN A 295 11.40 -0.27 6.87
CA ASN A 295 11.73 -1.53 6.21
C ASN A 295 12.04 -1.27 4.72
N ALA A 296 13.28 -0.86 4.45
CA ALA A 296 13.74 -0.53 3.11
C ALA A 296 14.53 -1.66 2.45
N VAL A 297 14.34 -1.85 1.15
CA VAL A 297 15.13 -2.76 0.32
C VAL A 297 15.90 -1.93 -0.70
N CYS A 298 17.23 -2.00 -0.64
CA CYS A 298 18.13 -1.35 -1.59
C CYS A 298 18.14 -2.14 -2.90
N LEU A 299 17.68 -1.53 -3.99
CA LEU A 299 17.55 -2.22 -5.28
C LEU A 299 18.90 -2.59 -5.90
N VAL A 300 19.95 -1.80 -5.66
CA VAL A 300 21.33 -2.15 -6.05
C VAL A 300 21.78 -3.48 -5.43
N ASP A 301 21.35 -3.76 -4.19
CA ASP A 301 21.71 -4.99 -3.47
C ASP A 301 21.07 -6.22 -4.12
N ILE A 302 19.91 -6.06 -4.77
CA ILE A 302 19.21 -7.13 -5.49
C ILE A 302 19.44 -7.11 -7.01
N GLY A 303 20.45 -6.38 -7.49
CA GLY A 303 20.89 -6.49 -8.89
C GLY A 303 20.59 -5.31 -9.79
N LEU A 304 19.90 -4.27 -9.32
CA LEU A 304 19.63 -3.09 -10.13
C LEU A 304 20.95 -2.35 -10.42
N ASN A 305 21.31 -2.25 -11.70
CA ASN A 305 22.32 -1.31 -12.17
C ASN A 305 21.62 -0.12 -12.83
N LEU A 306 21.41 0.95 -12.08
CA LEU A 306 20.93 2.21 -12.64
C LEU A 306 22.12 3.00 -13.15
N GLU A 307 22.40 2.86 -14.44
CA GLU A 307 23.07 3.95 -15.13
C GLU A 307 22.05 5.08 -15.36
N PRO A 308 22.40 6.34 -15.06
CA PRO A 308 21.54 7.47 -15.34
C PRO A 308 21.30 7.61 -16.86
N GLU A 309 20.31 6.91 -17.42
CA GLU A 309 19.83 7.22 -18.76
C GLU A 309 19.02 8.52 -18.70
N MET A 310 19.51 9.56 -19.36
CA MET A 310 19.04 10.95 -19.27
C MET A 310 18.05 11.25 -20.40
N ILE A 311 16.82 10.71 -20.32
CA ILE A 311 15.93 10.62 -21.50
C ILE A 311 14.61 11.41 -21.34
N ILE A 312 14.23 11.93 -20.17
CA ILE A 312 12.87 12.47 -19.98
C ILE A 312 12.82 14.02 -19.95
N ASP A 313 11.78 14.58 -20.59
CA ASP A 313 11.37 16.00 -20.55
C ASP A 313 10.75 16.38 -19.19
N CYS A 314 11.55 16.43 -18.12
CA CYS A 314 11.12 17.06 -16.87
C CYS A 314 11.36 18.58 -16.94
N GLU A 315 10.28 19.37 -16.96
CA GLU A 315 10.31 20.83 -17.13
C GLU A 315 11.07 21.60 -16.03
N ASN A 316 11.36 20.93 -14.91
CA ASN A 316 12.09 21.52 -13.80
C ASN A 316 13.61 21.52 -13.97
N HIS A 317 14.13 20.70 -14.89
CA HIS A 317 15.57 20.61 -15.17
C HIS A 317 15.95 21.56 -16.31
N VAL A 318 17.07 22.26 -16.15
CA VAL A 318 17.60 23.18 -17.18
C VAL A 318 18.11 22.43 -18.42
N GLU A 319 18.71 21.25 -18.22
CA GLU A 319 19.17 20.37 -19.29
C GLU A 319 18.66 18.94 -19.05
N PRO A 320 17.39 18.64 -19.40
CA PRO A 320 16.76 17.34 -19.08
C PRO A 320 17.54 16.12 -19.61
N LYS A 321 18.29 16.29 -20.71
CA LYS A 321 19.16 15.26 -21.30
C LYS A 321 20.51 15.06 -20.62
N LYS A 322 20.87 15.89 -19.64
CA LYS A 322 22.14 15.79 -18.90
C LYS A 322 21.95 15.59 -17.39
N ASN A 323 20.74 15.84 -16.90
CA ASN A 323 20.48 15.92 -15.47
C ASN A 323 19.85 14.63 -14.97
N ASN A 324 20.23 14.23 -13.75
CA ASN A 324 19.63 13.09 -13.08
C ASN A 324 18.28 13.47 -12.43
N CYS A 325 17.18 12.89 -12.92
CA CYS A 325 15.80 13.15 -12.50
C CYS A 325 15.27 12.02 -11.60
N ALA A 326 14.69 12.37 -10.45
CA ALA A 326 14.14 11.37 -9.52
C ALA A 326 12.98 10.56 -10.12
N HIS A 327 12.17 11.19 -10.98
CA HIS A 327 11.04 10.54 -11.64
C HIS A 327 11.47 9.40 -12.58
N ASP A 328 12.54 9.64 -13.34
CA ASP A 328 13.10 8.69 -14.30
C ASP A 328 13.64 7.47 -13.56
N ASN A 329 14.36 7.72 -12.47
CA ASN A 329 14.92 6.68 -11.63
C ASN A 329 13.83 5.81 -11.03
N VAL A 330 12.80 6.40 -10.42
CA VAL A 330 11.68 5.63 -9.87
C VAL A 330 10.96 4.80 -10.92
N SER A 331 10.79 5.32 -12.12
CA SER A 331 10.17 4.58 -13.22
C SER A 331 11.01 3.36 -13.63
N LYS A 332 12.33 3.50 -13.71
CA LYS A 332 13.27 2.39 -13.98
C LYS A 332 13.31 1.39 -12.83
N MET A 333 13.37 1.86 -11.59
CA MET A 333 13.33 1.04 -10.38
C MET A 333 12.04 0.21 -10.35
N PHE A 334 10.89 0.83 -10.60
CA PHE A 334 9.61 0.14 -10.67
C PHE A 334 9.61 -0.89 -11.81
N LYS A 335 10.08 -0.53 -13.00
CA LYS A 335 10.19 -1.46 -14.13
C LYS A 335 11.03 -2.67 -13.76
N PHE A 336 12.20 -2.47 -13.13
CA PHE A 336 13.05 -3.55 -12.64
C PHE A 336 12.31 -4.46 -11.66
N ILE A 337 11.61 -3.91 -10.67
CA ILE A 337 10.80 -4.68 -9.71
C ILE A 337 9.73 -5.51 -10.44
N THR A 338 9.02 -4.92 -11.41
CA THR A 338 7.94 -5.62 -12.13
C THR A 338 8.46 -6.70 -13.09
N MET A 339 9.57 -6.45 -13.79
CA MET A 339 10.21 -7.43 -14.67
C MET A 339 10.81 -8.60 -13.89
N SER A 340 11.31 -8.33 -12.68
CA SER A 340 11.83 -9.38 -11.77
C SER A 340 10.74 -10.33 -11.28
N ASN A 341 9.46 -9.94 -11.39
CA ASN A 341 8.32 -10.75 -10.95
C ASN A 341 7.70 -11.59 -12.08
N ASP A 342 7.81 -11.17 -13.35
CA ASP A 342 7.17 -11.83 -14.50
C ASP A 342 8.04 -12.90 -15.16
N ASP A 343 9.36 -12.80 -15.07
CA ASP A 343 10.29 -13.79 -15.61
C ASP A 343 11.35 -14.13 -14.59
N LYS A 344 11.91 -15.34 -14.71
CA LYS A 344 13.03 -15.92 -13.95
C LYS A 344 14.29 -15.03 -13.97
N ILE A 345 14.25 -13.85 -13.38
CA ILE A 345 15.42 -13.29 -12.72
C ILE A 345 15.59 -14.21 -11.52
N HIS A 346 16.39 -15.26 -11.72
CA HIS A 346 16.97 -16.01 -10.63
C HIS A 346 17.70 -14.97 -9.78
N LEU A 347 17.00 -14.41 -8.77
CA LEU A 347 17.65 -14.07 -7.51
C LEU A 347 18.59 -15.25 -7.28
N PRO A 348 19.91 -15.02 -7.14
CA PRO A 348 20.89 -16.10 -7.06
C PRO A 348 20.29 -17.14 -6.13
N ASP A 349 20.09 -18.36 -6.64
CA ASP A 349 19.38 -19.42 -5.91
C ASP A 349 19.82 -19.34 -4.46
N ASN A 350 18.90 -19.42 -3.50
CA ASN A 350 19.20 -19.50 -2.05
C ASN A 350 20.19 -20.65 -1.70
N ASP A 351 20.69 -21.36 -2.71
CA ASP A 351 21.71 -22.38 -2.69
C ASP A 351 23.11 -21.85 -3.11
N THR A 352 23.31 -20.53 -3.28
CA THR A 352 24.62 -19.98 -3.68
C THR A 352 25.48 -19.68 -2.46
N ASN A 353 26.62 -20.37 -2.37
CA ASN A 353 27.66 -20.12 -1.37
C ASN A 353 28.77 -19.29 -1.98
N ILE A 354 29.44 -18.46 -1.18
CA ILE A 354 30.60 -17.68 -1.57
C ILE A 354 31.84 -18.25 -0.90
N VAL A 355 32.88 -18.51 -1.69
CA VAL A 355 34.24 -18.80 -1.22
C VAL A 355 35.08 -17.58 -1.55
N LEU A 356 35.67 -16.94 -0.54
CA LEU A 356 36.39 -15.68 -0.67
C LEU A 356 37.77 -15.79 -0.01
N ASP A 357 38.81 -15.45 -0.76
CA ASP A 357 40.13 -15.09 -0.20
C ASP A 357 40.54 -13.71 -0.71
N PHE A 358 41.31 -12.99 0.11
CA PHE A 358 41.78 -11.65 -0.24
C PHE A 358 43.07 -11.30 0.47
N ASN A 359 43.91 -10.48 -0.16
CA ASN A 359 45.15 -9.96 0.41
C ASN A 359 45.11 -8.43 0.38
N GLY A 360 45.65 -7.79 1.41
CA GLY A 360 45.58 -6.34 1.56
C GLY A 360 46.56 -5.78 2.58
N TYR A 361 46.52 -4.46 2.78
CA TYR A 361 47.41 -3.73 3.66
C TYR A 361 46.67 -2.63 4.41
N TYR A 362 47.25 -2.14 5.50
CA TYR A 362 46.69 -1.05 6.30
C TYR A 362 47.21 0.32 5.84
N LEU A 363 46.29 1.26 5.61
CA LEU A 363 46.54 2.68 5.46
C LEU A 363 46.43 3.37 6.83
N GLY A 364 47.56 3.52 7.53
CA GLY A 364 47.57 3.96 8.93
C GLY A 364 47.15 2.84 9.88
N GLU A 365 46.68 3.18 11.08
CA GLU A 365 46.42 2.19 12.14
C GLU A 365 45.13 1.38 11.94
N ASN A 366 44.07 1.97 11.37
CA ASN A 366 42.71 1.41 11.44
C ASN A 366 42.01 1.21 10.09
N LYS A 367 42.68 1.45 8.96
CA LYS A 367 42.05 1.36 7.63
C LYS A 367 42.68 0.26 6.78
N TYR A 368 42.10 -0.92 6.82
CA TYR A 368 42.48 -2.01 5.92
C TYR A 368 42.00 -1.74 4.48
N VAL A 369 42.82 -2.06 3.49
CA VAL A 369 42.49 -1.95 2.06
C VAL A 369 42.78 -3.30 1.39
N ILE A 370 41.75 -3.86 0.76
CA ILE A 370 41.90 -5.05 -0.09
C ILE A 370 42.67 -4.65 -1.35
N LYS A 371 43.84 -5.26 -1.57
CA LYS A 371 44.67 -5.08 -2.76
C LYS A 371 44.35 -6.11 -3.83
N GLU A 372 44.06 -7.33 -3.43
CA GLU A 372 43.72 -8.46 -4.28
C GLU A 372 42.58 -9.24 -3.63
N CYS A 373 41.56 -9.64 -4.41
CA CYS A 373 40.56 -10.58 -3.94
C CYS A 373 40.13 -11.54 -5.05
N SER A 374 39.81 -12.77 -4.65
CA SER A 374 39.20 -13.78 -5.51
C SER A 374 37.96 -14.35 -4.85
N LEU A 375 36.88 -14.41 -5.60
CA LEU A 375 35.57 -14.85 -5.13
C LEU A 375 35.02 -15.92 -6.06
N TYR A 376 34.53 -17.03 -5.49
CA TYR A 376 33.80 -18.08 -6.21
C TYR A 376 32.39 -18.20 -5.65
N ALA A 377 31.40 -18.17 -6.53
CA ALA A 377 30.02 -18.52 -6.23
C ALA A 377 29.80 -20.00 -6.56
N VAL A 378 29.41 -20.80 -5.57
CA VAL A 378 29.35 -22.26 -5.65
C VAL A 378 27.97 -22.76 -5.22
N ARG A 379 27.31 -23.58 -6.03
CA ARG A 379 26.00 -24.19 -5.67
C ARG A 379 26.14 -25.15 -4.49
N GLU A 380 25.23 -25.12 -3.52
CA GLU A 380 25.25 -26.03 -2.37
C GLU A 380 25.13 -27.50 -2.79
N LYS A 381 24.20 -27.80 -3.71
CA LYS A 381 23.80 -29.18 -4.02
C LYS A 381 24.89 -30.00 -4.71
N ASN A 382 25.55 -29.42 -5.71
CA ASN A 382 26.52 -30.11 -6.56
C ASN A 382 27.91 -29.48 -6.51
N LYS A 383 28.08 -28.37 -5.76
CA LYS A 383 29.34 -27.63 -5.62
C LYS A 383 29.92 -27.15 -6.94
N GLU A 384 29.05 -26.97 -7.92
CA GLU A 384 29.41 -26.38 -9.19
C GLU A 384 29.72 -24.90 -9.00
N ILE A 385 30.86 -24.46 -9.53
CA ILE A 385 31.20 -23.05 -9.62
C ILE A 385 30.25 -22.41 -10.63
N ILE A 386 29.35 -21.56 -10.16
CA ILE A 386 28.41 -20.79 -10.97
C ILE A 386 29.12 -19.62 -11.62
N TYR A 387 30.01 -18.99 -10.87
CA TYR A 387 30.67 -17.76 -11.23
C TYR A 387 31.96 -17.59 -10.42
N SER A 388 32.98 -16.98 -11.02
CA SER A 388 34.19 -16.57 -10.33
C SER A 388 34.52 -15.12 -10.69
N ASP A 389 35.12 -14.41 -9.74
CA ASP A 389 35.60 -13.05 -9.91
C ASP A 389 36.99 -12.90 -9.33
N TYR A 390 37.81 -12.07 -9.97
CA TYR A 390 39.16 -11.75 -9.55
C TYR A 390 39.43 -10.27 -9.79
N ALA A 391 39.78 -9.56 -8.72
CA ALA A 391 40.02 -8.13 -8.79
C ALA A 391 41.32 -7.74 -8.08
N ILE A 392 42.06 -6.83 -8.71
CA ILE A 392 43.18 -6.12 -8.12
C ILE A 392 42.83 -4.64 -8.04
N SER A 393 42.92 -4.09 -6.84
CA SER A 393 42.60 -2.69 -6.58
C SER A 393 43.71 -1.76 -7.06
N LYS A 394 43.29 -0.68 -7.73
CA LYS A 394 44.14 0.49 -7.95
C LYS A 394 44.45 1.10 -6.59
N PRO A 395 45.67 1.63 -6.40
CA PRO A 395 46.01 2.26 -5.15
C PRO A 395 45.10 3.48 -4.92
N PRO A 396 44.53 3.66 -3.70
CA PRO A 396 43.65 4.78 -3.41
C PRO A 396 44.40 6.12 -3.41
N TYR A 397 45.74 6.08 -3.27
CA TYR A 397 46.61 7.24 -3.29
C TYR A 397 47.89 6.96 -4.10
N MET A 398 48.55 8.01 -4.58
CA MET A 398 49.92 7.87 -5.09
C MET A 398 50.87 7.50 -3.94
N CYS A 399 51.87 6.63 -4.18
CA CYS A 399 52.77 6.11 -3.15
C CYS A 399 53.46 7.23 -2.32
N HIS A 400 53.84 8.34 -2.96
CA HIS A 400 54.45 9.49 -2.27
C HIS A 400 53.50 10.24 -1.29
N LYS A 401 52.18 9.96 -1.34
CA LYS A 401 51.18 10.52 -0.42
C LYS A 401 50.92 9.62 0.80
N LEU A 402 51.52 8.44 0.85
CA LEU A 402 51.43 7.57 2.02
C LEU A 402 52.32 8.11 3.14
N ASP A 403 51.86 7.99 4.38
CA ASP A 403 52.73 8.17 5.54
C ASP A 403 53.71 6.99 5.67
N GLU A 404 54.72 7.14 6.53
CA GLU A 404 55.77 6.12 6.69
C GLU A 404 55.23 4.78 7.23
N VAL A 405 54.15 4.81 8.02
CA VAL A 405 53.51 3.59 8.55
C VAL A 405 52.82 2.82 7.41
N ALA A 406 52.07 3.51 6.56
CA ALA A 406 51.40 2.94 5.39
C ALA A 406 52.41 2.44 4.35
N LYS A 407 53.53 3.15 4.13
CA LYS A 407 54.62 2.67 3.27
C LYS A 407 55.24 1.38 3.80
N LEU A 408 55.50 1.30 5.11
CA LEU A 408 56.04 0.09 5.75
C LEU A 408 55.04 -1.07 5.68
N ASN A 409 53.77 -0.83 6.00
CA ASN A 409 52.70 -1.83 5.88
C ASN A 409 52.60 -2.38 4.45
N TYR A 410 52.71 -1.50 3.45
CA TYR A 410 52.70 -1.91 2.06
C TYR A 410 53.98 -2.64 1.63
N ALA A 411 55.16 -2.23 2.11
CA ALA A 411 56.40 -2.93 1.83
C ALA A 411 56.36 -4.37 2.35
N ASN A 412 55.84 -4.58 3.57
CA ASN A 412 55.64 -5.92 4.15
C ASN A 412 54.64 -6.76 3.33
N TYR A 413 53.54 -6.12 2.87
CA TYR A 413 52.59 -6.74 1.96
C TYR A 413 53.28 -7.15 0.66
N TYR A 414 54.06 -6.26 0.05
CA TYR A 414 54.73 -6.50 -1.23
C TYR A 414 55.80 -7.59 -1.13
N GLU A 415 56.55 -7.67 -0.03
CA GLU A 415 57.51 -8.76 0.19
C GLU A 415 56.81 -10.15 0.19
N THR A 416 55.61 -10.22 0.78
CA THR A 416 54.83 -11.47 0.89
C THR A 416 54.09 -11.80 -0.41
N PHE A 417 53.37 -10.82 -0.96
CA PHE A 417 52.41 -11.02 -2.05
C PHE A 417 52.89 -10.51 -3.40
N GLY A 418 53.92 -9.66 -3.49
CA GLY A 418 54.60 -9.30 -4.75
C GLY A 418 53.77 -8.51 -5.76
N ILE A 419 52.64 -7.93 -5.37
CA ILE A 419 51.82 -7.09 -6.26
C ILE A 419 52.24 -5.63 -6.12
N ASP A 420 52.88 -5.07 -7.16
CA ASP A 420 53.34 -3.68 -7.21
C ASP A 420 52.22 -2.65 -6.98
N TRP A 421 52.59 -1.51 -6.39
CA TRP A 421 51.64 -0.49 -5.91
C TRP A 421 50.78 0.02 -7.06
N SER A 422 51.39 0.20 -8.23
CA SER A 422 50.78 0.74 -9.44
C SER A 422 49.87 -0.25 -10.17
N LYS A 423 49.93 -1.55 -9.84
CA LYS A 423 49.07 -2.57 -10.45
C LYS A 423 47.64 -2.45 -9.93
N GLY A 424 46.68 -2.87 -10.75
CA GLY A 424 45.26 -2.86 -10.42
C GLY A 424 44.41 -2.18 -11.47
N THR A 425 43.23 -2.75 -11.70
CA THR A 425 42.26 -2.25 -12.69
C THR A 425 41.00 -1.69 -12.05
N HIS A 426 40.69 -2.10 -10.82
CA HIS A 426 39.44 -1.79 -10.14
C HIS A 426 39.63 -0.71 -9.08
N ASP A 427 38.64 0.17 -8.92
CA ASP A 427 38.63 1.11 -7.79
C ASP A 427 38.37 0.36 -6.47
N THR A 428 39.01 0.79 -5.38
CA THR A 428 38.81 0.17 -4.05
C THR A 428 37.35 0.22 -3.58
N ASN A 429 36.61 1.30 -3.87
CA ASN A 429 35.19 1.40 -3.51
C ASN A 429 34.32 0.52 -4.39
N LEU A 430 34.71 0.31 -5.66
CA LEU A 430 34.01 -0.61 -6.55
C LEU A 430 34.14 -2.05 -6.04
N ILE A 431 35.35 -2.50 -5.69
CA ILE A 431 35.57 -3.81 -5.06
C ILE A 431 34.74 -3.93 -3.78
N LYS A 432 34.75 -2.89 -2.92
CA LYS A 432 33.95 -2.88 -1.69
C LYS A 432 32.47 -3.10 -1.99
N LYS A 433 31.90 -2.32 -2.91
CA LYS A 433 30.48 -2.40 -3.29
C LYS A 433 30.13 -3.77 -3.87
N ASP A 434 30.95 -4.30 -4.77
CA ASP A 434 30.71 -5.57 -5.44
C ASP A 434 30.80 -6.77 -4.49
N LEU A 435 31.80 -6.77 -3.60
CA LEU A 435 31.91 -7.78 -2.54
C LEU A 435 30.73 -7.70 -1.58
N GLN A 436 30.37 -6.49 -1.09
CA GLN A 436 29.25 -6.32 -0.16
C GLN A 436 27.95 -6.88 -0.72
N LYS A 437 27.66 -6.58 -1.99
CA LYS A 437 26.50 -7.10 -2.72
C LYS A 437 26.50 -8.63 -2.75
N LYS A 438 27.61 -9.24 -3.21
CA LYS A 438 27.73 -10.69 -3.34
C LYS A 438 27.61 -11.41 -1.99
N LEU A 439 28.28 -10.89 -0.96
CA LEU A 439 28.27 -11.47 0.38
C LEU A 439 26.89 -11.39 1.03
N ARG A 440 26.17 -10.26 0.91
CA ARG A 440 24.80 -10.09 1.45
C ARG A 440 23.78 -11.05 0.85
N THR A 441 23.95 -11.39 -0.43
CA THR A 441 23.02 -12.30 -1.14
C THR A 441 23.39 -13.77 -0.99
N SER A 442 24.55 -14.07 -0.42
CA SER A 442 25.05 -15.44 -0.31
C SER A 442 24.42 -16.19 0.86
N ARG A 443 24.25 -17.50 0.70
CA ARG A 443 23.78 -18.36 1.78
C ARG A 443 24.86 -18.59 2.84
N ASN A 444 26.07 -18.87 2.37
CA ASN A 444 27.26 -19.11 3.18
C ASN A 444 28.42 -18.28 2.65
N ILE A 445 29.26 -17.79 3.55
CA ILE A 445 30.55 -17.20 3.22
C ILE A 445 31.64 -18.10 3.81
N PHE A 446 32.54 -18.60 2.99
CA PHE A 446 33.69 -19.40 3.40
C PHE A 446 34.96 -18.57 3.26
N LEU A 447 35.68 -18.44 4.37
CA LEU A 447 36.95 -17.71 4.47
C LEU A 447 38.07 -18.66 4.87
N ARG A 448 39.31 -18.26 4.56
CA ARG A 448 40.50 -19.09 4.79
C ARG A 448 40.70 -19.39 6.28
N ASP A 449 40.70 -18.34 7.10
CA ASP A 449 41.07 -18.38 8.52
C ASP A 449 40.39 -17.25 9.32
N GLN A 450 40.59 -17.25 10.63
CA GLN A 450 40.05 -16.22 11.54
C GLN A 450 40.53 -14.81 11.18
N ILE A 451 41.79 -14.66 10.76
CA ILE A 451 42.39 -13.36 10.43
C ILE A 451 41.64 -12.75 9.25
N GLN A 452 41.33 -13.53 8.21
CA GLN A 452 40.50 -13.06 7.09
C GLN A 452 39.10 -12.65 7.52
N ARG A 453 38.47 -13.37 8.44
CA ARG A 453 37.15 -12.99 8.97
C ARG A 453 37.20 -11.63 9.68
N ASP A 454 38.18 -11.43 10.55
CA ASP A 454 38.33 -10.18 11.30
C ASP A 454 38.64 -9.00 10.38
N LEU A 455 39.50 -9.21 9.37
CA LEU A 455 39.82 -8.21 8.36
C LEU A 455 38.61 -7.86 7.49
N LEU A 456 37.81 -8.85 7.08
CA LEU A 456 36.60 -8.63 6.29
C LEU A 456 35.58 -7.80 7.08
N ASN A 457 35.38 -8.15 8.34
CA ASN A 457 34.45 -7.45 9.22
C ASN A 457 34.88 -6.00 9.46
N SER A 458 36.19 -5.79 9.69
CA SER A 458 36.80 -4.47 9.81
C SER A 458 36.64 -3.64 8.53
N TYR A 459 36.90 -4.25 7.36
CA TYR A 459 36.81 -3.58 6.06
C TYR A 459 35.41 -3.03 5.75
N PHE A 460 34.36 -3.74 6.17
CA PHE A 460 32.97 -3.36 5.95
C PHE A 460 32.32 -2.64 7.13
N HIS A 461 32.95 -2.62 8.30
CA HIS A 461 32.31 -2.25 9.56
C HIS A 461 30.99 -3.01 9.79
N TYR A 462 31.01 -4.30 9.45
CA TYR A 462 29.84 -5.19 9.50
C TYR A 462 30.30 -6.61 9.85
N GLU A 463 29.60 -7.26 10.77
CA GLU A 463 29.93 -8.63 11.18
C GLU A 463 29.25 -9.63 10.24
N PHE A 464 30.02 -10.21 9.31
CA PHE A 464 29.54 -11.28 8.45
C PHE A 464 29.64 -12.62 9.17
N GLU A 465 28.55 -13.40 9.14
CA GLU A 465 28.58 -14.80 9.53
C GLU A 465 29.32 -15.60 8.45
N ALA A 466 30.61 -15.85 8.69
CA ALA A 466 31.49 -16.58 7.78
C ALA A 466 32.08 -17.82 8.46
N PHE A 467 32.08 -18.94 7.73
CA PHE A 467 32.76 -20.17 8.10
C PHE A 467 34.23 -20.07 7.73
N ILE A 468 35.10 -20.24 8.71
CA ILE A 468 36.53 -20.39 8.46
C ILE A 468 36.86 -21.87 8.27
N LEU A 469 37.78 -22.21 7.37
CA LEU A 469 38.05 -23.62 7.01
C LEU A 469 38.47 -24.48 8.21
N THR A 470 39.19 -23.89 9.16
CA THR A 470 39.63 -24.57 10.39
C THR A 470 38.45 -25.01 11.26
N ASP A 471 37.37 -24.22 11.32
CA ASP A 471 36.15 -24.57 12.08
C ASP A 471 35.43 -25.78 11.44
N LEU A 472 35.70 -26.04 10.17
CA LEU A 472 35.16 -27.18 9.42
C LEU A 472 36.06 -28.42 9.51
N GLY A 473 37.15 -28.36 10.28
CA GLY A 473 38.15 -29.42 10.37
C GLY A 473 38.99 -29.57 9.09
N LEU A 474 39.03 -28.55 8.23
CA LEU A 474 39.85 -28.53 7.02
C LEU A 474 41.15 -27.78 7.32
N THR A 475 42.28 -28.46 7.13
CA THR A 475 43.60 -27.81 7.20
C THR A 475 43.87 -27.09 5.89
N PHE A 476 44.20 -25.80 5.98
CA PHE A 476 44.53 -24.96 4.83
C PHE A 476 45.94 -24.41 4.95
N ASP A 477 46.83 -24.88 4.07
CA ASP A 477 48.13 -24.25 3.85
C ASP A 477 48.03 -23.32 2.65
N SER A 478 48.57 -22.11 2.75
CA SER A 478 48.60 -21.18 1.61
C SER A 478 49.34 -21.80 0.42
N VAL A 479 48.91 -21.49 -0.80
CA VAL A 479 49.58 -21.94 -2.02
C VAL A 479 50.77 -21.02 -2.27
N GLU A 480 51.98 -21.52 -2.02
CA GLU A 480 53.21 -20.86 -2.46
C GLU A 480 53.45 -21.14 -3.93
N GLY A 481 53.68 -20.07 -4.70
CA GLY A 481 53.82 -20.13 -6.14
C GLY A 481 52.50 -19.89 -6.86
N THR A 482 52.49 -18.96 -7.81
CA THR A 482 51.32 -18.51 -8.56
C THR A 482 51.60 -18.39 -10.05
N ASN A 483 50.59 -18.69 -10.87
CA ASN A 483 50.61 -18.38 -12.31
C ASN A 483 50.06 -16.97 -12.60
N CYS A 484 49.67 -16.20 -11.58
CA CYS A 484 49.12 -14.88 -11.76
C CYS A 484 50.21 -13.88 -12.19
N THR A 485 49.99 -13.26 -13.36
CA THR A 485 50.94 -12.32 -13.99
C THR A 485 51.08 -10.98 -13.27
N ASN A 486 50.31 -10.77 -12.19
CA ASN A 486 50.36 -9.55 -11.39
C ASN A 486 51.38 -9.60 -10.25
N HIS A 487 51.98 -10.76 -9.99
CA HIS A 487 52.99 -10.97 -8.95
C HIS A 487 54.39 -10.92 -9.56
N GLU A 488 55.33 -10.28 -8.86
CA GLU A 488 56.70 -10.09 -9.34
C GLU A 488 57.61 -11.30 -9.12
N HIS A 489 57.32 -12.10 -8.08
CA HIS A 489 58.04 -13.33 -7.75
C HIS A 489 57.06 -14.51 -7.73
N PRO A 490 56.54 -14.91 -8.91
CA PRO A 490 55.50 -15.91 -9.03
C PRO A 490 55.90 -17.28 -8.46
N ASP A 491 57.17 -17.56 -8.20
CA ASP A 491 57.63 -18.80 -7.55
C ASP A 491 57.45 -18.80 -6.02
N LYS A 492 57.25 -17.64 -5.40
CA LYS A 492 57.22 -17.47 -3.93
C LYS A 492 56.01 -16.71 -3.41
N ASN A 493 55.36 -15.91 -4.25
CA ASN A 493 54.24 -15.11 -3.82
C ASN A 493 52.99 -15.96 -3.59
N ILE A 494 52.19 -15.52 -2.61
CA ILE A 494 50.86 -16.07 -2.31
C ILE A 494 49.82 -15.26 -3.09
N CYS A 495 48.94 -15.95 -3.81
CA CYS A 495 47.90 -15.33 -4.63
C CYS A 495 46.51 -15.66 -4.08
N ALA A 496 45.65 -14.64 -3.94
CA ALA A 496 44.29 -14.84 -3.45
C ALA A 496 43.47 -15.77 -4.37
N HIS A 497 43.75 -15.75 -5.68
CA HIS A 497 43.07 -16.62 -6.65
C HIS A 497 43.40 -18.10 -6.46
N ASP A 498 44.68 -18.41 -6.30
CA ASP A 498 45.15 -19.79 -6.11
C ASP A 498 44.66 -20.34 -4.77
N ASN A 499 44.70 -19.52 -3.72
CA ASN A 499 44.12 -19.86 -2.43
C ASN A 499 42.62 -20.12 -2.52
N ALA A 500 41.85 -19.20 -3.10
CA ALA A 500 40.40 -19.38 -3.23
C ALA A 500 40.05 -20.62 -4.06
N THR A 501 40.84 -20.94 -5.09
CA THR A 501 40.72 -22.20 -5.87
C THR A 501 40.93 -23.42 -4.98
N LYS A 502 42.02 -23.45 -4.19
CA LYS A 502 42.30 -24.53 -3.23
C LYS A 502 41.21 -24.65 -2.15
N MET A 503 40.64 -23.53 -1.70
CA MET A 503 39.51 -23.53 -0.77
C MET A 503 38.29 -24.21 -1.39
N VAL A 504 37.97 -23.91 -2.66
CA VAL A 504 36.88 -24.58 -3.40
C VAL A 504 37.15 -26.09 -3.51
N GLU A 505 38.38 -26.51 -3.81
CA GLU A 505 38.76 -27.93 -3.88
C GLU A 505 38.60 -28.67 -2.54
N LEU A 506 38.98 -28.03 -1.43
CA LEU A 506 38.80 -28.61 -0.08
C LEU A 506 37.32 -28.73 0.29
N LEU A 507 36.54 -27.68 0.04
CA LEU A 507 35.09 -27.68 0.24
C LEU A 507 34.39 -28.72 -0.66
N ALA A 508 34.95 -28.98 -1.85
CA ALA A 508 34.47 -30.03 -2.76
C ALA A 508 34.59 -31.45 -2.18
N GLN A 509 35.47 -31.68 -1.21
CA GLN A 509 35.65 -32.98 -0.55
C GLN A 509 34.62 -33.24 0.58
N MET A 510 33.98 -32.20 1.13
CA MET A 510 33.01 -32.37 2.23
C MET A 510 31.70 -33.03 1.76
N PRO A 511 31.18 -34.12 2.36
CA PRO A 511 29.94 -34.76 1.87
C PRO A 511 28.74 -33.81 1.77
N ARG A 512 28.67 -32.84 2.68
CA ARG A 512 27.75 -31.69 2.65
C ARG A 512 28.48 -30.48 3.17
N LEU A 513 28.28 -29.34 2.53
CA LEU A 513 28.75 -28.07 3.08
C LEU A 513 27.95 -27.76 4.35
N PRO A 514 28.58 -27.14 5.35
CA PRO A 514 27.85 -26.56 6.47
C PRO A 514 26.76 -25.67 5.88
N ARG A 515 25.53 -25.92 6.29
CA ARG A 515 24.51 -24.90 6.13
C ARG A 515 24.86 -23.86 7.18
N SER A 516 25.08 -22.62 6.74
CA SER A 516 24.79 -21.42 7.53
C SER A 516 23.54 -21.73 8.34
N ARG A 517 23.43 -21.13 9.52
CA ARG A 517 22.20 -21.14 10.31
C ARG A 517 20.99 -20.58 9.54
N ALA A 518 21.05 -20.43 8.21
CA ALA A 518 19.96 -20.54 7.25
C ALA A 518 18.75 -21.28 7.83
N LYS A 519 17.81 -20.42 8.26
CA LYS A 519 16.40 -20.70 8.52
C LYS A 519 16.10 -21.40 9.84
N GLU A 520 16.98 -21.29 10.81
CA GLU A 520 16.54 -21.54 12.18
C GLU A 520 15.58 -20.42 12.56
N ASN A 521 14.38 -20.83 12.98
CA ASN A 521 13.42 -19.90 13.54
C ASN A 521 13.55 -19.97 15.06
N LEU A 522 13.28 -18.86 15.73
CA LEU A 522 13.31 -18.82 17.18
C LEU A 522 11.88 -18.73 17.69
N VAL A 523 11.49 -19.61 18.60
CA VAL A 523 10.30 -19.41 19.43
C VAL A 523 10.76 -18.75 20.72
N PHE A 524 10.26 -17.55 20.99
CA PHE A 524 10.76 -16.72 22.06
C PHE A 524 9.63 -16.20 22.96
N ASP A 525 9.71 -16.49 24.26
CA ASP A 525 8.90 -15.84 25.29
C ASP A 525 9.77 -15.38 26.46
N PHE A 526 9.31 -14.35 27.16
CA PHE A 526 10.02 -13.75 28.28
C PHE A 526 9.07 -13.07 29.24
N ASN A 527 9.43 -13.00 30.51
CA ASN A 527 8.69 -12.26 31.53
C ASN A 527 9.59 -11.24 32.23
N GLY A 528 9.01 -10.11 32.61
CA GLY A 528 9.73 -8.95 33.14
C GLY A 528 8.77 -7.88 33.66
N PHE A 529 9.32 -6.70 33.98
CA PHE A 529 8.58 -5.57 34.53
C PHE A 529 9.16 -4.23 34.06
N PHE A 530 8.43 -3.14 34.24
CA PHE A 530 8.91 -1.81 33.88
C PHE A 530 9.64 -1.12 35.05
N VAL A 531 10.74 -0.45 34.72
CA VAL A 531 11.51 0.44 35.59
C VAL A 531 11.78 1.74 34.83
N ASN A 532 11.18 2.85 35.26
CA ASN A 532 11.30 4.16 34.63
C ASN A 532 11.02 4.10 33.11
N ASP A 533 9.89 3.49 32.75
CA ASP A 533 9.43 3.22 31.37
C ASP A 533 10.35 2.33 30.51
N LYS A 534 11.40 1.75 31.10
CA LYS A 534 12.20 0.68 30.48
C LYS A 534 11.74 -0.69 30.96
N TYR A 535 11.46 -1.59 30.03
CA TYR A 535 11.15 -2.98 30.31
C TYR A 535 12.44 -3.71 30.66
N VAL A 536 12.42 -4.42 31.78
CA VAL A 536 13.52 -5.25 32.28
C VAL A 536 13.08 -6.69 32.18
N VAL A 537 13.70 -7.46 31.28
CA VAL A 537 13.50 -8.90 31.20
C VAL A 537 14.08 -9.56 32.45
N LYS A 538 13.38 -10.56 32.99
CA LYS A 538 13.82 -11.33 34.17
C LYS A 538 13.96 -12.80 33.95
N GLU A 539 13.14 -13.36 33.09
CA GLU A 539 13.34 -14.70 32.57
C GLU A 539 13.02 -14.69 31.09
N TYR A 540 13.70 -15.53 30.33
CA TYR A 540 13.33 -15.81 28.96
C TYR A 540 13.53 -17.28 28.66
N SER A 541 12.85 -17.73 27.62
CA SER A 541 13.05 -19.02 27.01
C SER A 541 13.10 -18.83 25.51
N SER A 542 14.12 -19.39 24.90
CA SER A 542 14.29 -19.38 23.46
C SER A 542 14.46 -20.81 22.95
N TYR A 543 13.67 -21.19 21.95
CA TYR A 543 13.80 -22.46 21.25
C TYR A 543 14.19 -22.18 19.82
N LEU A 544 15.43 -22.50 19.48
CA LEU A 544 15.92 -22.50 18.12
C LEU A 544 15.39 -23.76 17.45
N ILE A 545 14.54 -23.58 16.44
CA ILE A 545 13.79 -24.66 15.82
C ILE A 545 14.10 -24.77 14.34
N ASN A 546 14.11 -26.01 13.86
CA ASN A 546 14.22 -26.30 12.44
C ASN A 546 12.94 -25.84 11.70
N GLU A 547 13.05 -25.03 10.64
CA GLU A 547 11.87 -24.54 9.90
C GLU A 547 11.03 -25.68 9.29
N GLU A 548 11.64 -26.82 8.93
CA GLU A 548 10.97 -27.95 8.31
C GLU A 548 10.30 -28.87 9.33
N THR A 549 10.97 -29.22 10.42
CA THR A 549 10.45 -30.20 11.38
C THR A 549 9.85 -29.58 12.63
N TYR A 550 10.12 -28.30 12.91
CA TYR A 550 9.83 -27.62 14.18
C TYR A 550 10.45 -28.33 15.39
N GLN A 551 11.40 -29.23 15.17
CA GLN A 551 12.16 -29.82 16.25
C GLN A 551 13.12 -28.78 16.83
N ILE A 552 13.23 -28.80 18.16
CA ILE A 552 14.20 -28.00 18.90
C ILE A 552 15.60 -28.47 18.50
N ILE A 553 16.37 -27.55 17.94
CA ILE A 553 17.80 -27.71 17.65
C ILE A 553 18.59 -27.34 18.91
N HIS A 554 18.22 -26.22 19.53
CA HIS A 554 18.82 -25.70 20.74
C HIS A 554 17.75 -25.01 21.61
N ASP A 555 17.78 -25.26 22.91
CA ASP A 555 17.00 -24.50 23.88
C ASP A 555 17.90 -23.72 24.85
N GLU A 556 17.52 -22.47 25.08
CA GLU A 556 18.17 -21.61 26.05
C GLU A 556 17.12 -21.08 27.02
N VAL A 557 17.34 -21.30 28.31
CA VAL A 557 16.45 -20.84 29.39
C VAL A 557 17.32 -20.21 30.45
N ASP A 558 17.08 -18.93 30.72
CA ASP A 558 17.83 -18.23 31.77
C ASP A 558 16.91 -17.36 32.64
N VAL A 559 17.35 -17.16 33.88
CA VAL A 559 16.75 -16.26 34.87
C VAL A 559 17.81 -15.28 35.31
N LEU A 560 17.52 -14.01 35.05
CA LEU A 560 18.49 -12.93 35.11
C LEU A 560 18.65 -12.42 36.53
N GLY A 561 19.87 -12.01 36.86
CA GLY A 561 20.17 -11.17 38.03
C GLY A 561 19.46 -9.83 37.91
N SER A 562 19.20 -9.16 39.04
CA SER A 562 18.52 -7.85 38.96
C SER A 562 19.51 -6.81 38.48
N PRO A 563 19.11 -5.85 37.62
CA PRO A 563 19.84 -4.61 37.60
C PRO A 563 19.96 -4.12 39.05
N ILE A 564 21.09 -3.52 39.42
CA ILE A 564 21.22 -2.90 40.74
C ILE A 564 20.28 -1.68 40.74
N ILE A 565 19.00 -1.93 41.00
CA ILE A 565 18.01 -0.88 41.11
C ILE A 565 18.13 -0.38 42.54
N GLN A 566 18.75 0.79 42.71
CA GLN A 566 18.74 1.47 43.99
C GLN A 566 17.27 1.78 44.31
N LYS A 567 16.72 1.19 45.39
CA LYS A 567 15.30 1.32 45.77
C LYS A 567 14.82 2.77 45.82
N ASP A 568 15.73 3.69 46.10
CA ASP A 568 15.48 5.13 46.23
C ASP A 568 15.28 5.84 44.87
N THR A 569 15.42 5.12 43.74
CA THR A 569 15.35 5.67 42.37
C THR A 569 14.17 5.14 41.54
N ILE A 570 13.29 4.34 42.14
CA ILE A 570 12.13 3.72 41.47
C ILE A 570 10.89 4.59 41.65
N ASP A 571 10.24 5.00 40.55
CA ASP A 571 8.95 5.69 40.63
C ASP A 571 7.80 4.76 41.09
N GLU A 572 6.68 5.35 41.50
CA GLU A 572 5.52 4.60 42.01
C GLU A 572 5.01 3.57 41.00
N LYS A 573 4.96 3.94 39.72
CA LYS A 573 4.51 3.07 38.61
C LYS A 573 5.40 1.84 38.43
N SER A 574 6.71 2.01 38.55
CA SER A 574 7.69 0.94 38.49
C SER A 574 7.58 0.03 39.71
N SER A 575 7.28 0.59 40.88
CA SER A 575 6.99 -0.18 42.11
C SER A 575 5.72 -1.03 41.96
N GLU A 576 4.66 -0.50 41.37
CA GLU A 576 3.44 -1.25 41.04
C GLU A 576 3.72 -2.37 40.03
N SER A 577 4.43 -2.07 38.92
CA SER A 577 4.80 -3.06 37.91
C SER A 577 5.65 -4.18 38.51
N TYR A 578 6.56 -3.82 39.41
CA TYR A 578 7.39 -4.75 40.16
C TYR A 578 6.57 -5.68 41.07
N ASN A 579 5.64 -5.13 41.85
CA ASN A 579 4.79 -5.92 42.73
C ASN A 579 3.86 -6.87 41.95
N ALA A 580 3.32 -6.41 40.81
CA ALA A 580 2.55 -7.26 39.91
C ALA A 580 3.39 -8.44 39.39
N PHE A 581 4.63 -8.19 38.98
CA PHE A 581 5.55 -9.24 38.54
C PHE A 581 5.84 -10.27 39.65
N LEU A 582 6.08 -9.86 40.90
CA LEU A 582 6.27 -10.80 42.00
C LEU A 582 5.01 -11.64 42.28
N ASN A 583 3.83 -11.03 42.15
CA ASN A 583 2.55 -11.71 42.38
C ASN A 583 2.22 -12.71 41.26
N ASP A 584 2.54 -12.40 40.00
CA ASP A 584 2.17 -13.25 38.86
C ASP A 584 3.27 -14.27 38.49
N ILE A 585 4.54 -13.88 38.59
CA ILE A 585 5.70 -14.69 38.15
C ILE A 585 6.46 -15.25 39.36
N GLY A 586 6.69 -14.46 40.41
CA GLY A 586 7.25 -14.97 41.67
C GLY A 586 8.73 -15.37 41.64
N ILE A 587 9.53 -14.81 40.73
CA ILE A 587 10.99 -15.01 40.70
C ILE A 587 11.67 -14.11 41.72
N ASP A 588 12.64 -14.66 42.46
CA ASP A 588 13.46 -13.87 43.40
C ASP A 588 14.49 -13.02 42.65
N LEU A 589 14.48 -11.71 42.92
CA LEU A 589 15.39 -10.74 42.32
C LEU A 589 16.87 -11.01 42.65
N ASN A 590 17.16 -11.64 43.78
CA ASN A 590 18.54 -11.84 44.26
C ASN A 590 19.14 -13.17 43.78
N LYS A 591 18.41 -13.93 42.96
CA LYS A 591 18.87 -15.22 42.44
C LYS A 591 19.61 -14.97 41.11
N ASN A 592 20.84 -15.49 41.02
CA ASN A 592 21.81 -15.35 39.92
C ASN A 592 22.44 -13.96 39.73
N VAL A 593 23.70 -13.97 39.25
CA VAL A 593 24.60 -12.81 39.09
C VAL A 593 25.03 -12.67 37.63
N SER A 594 24.25 -13.18 36.67
CA SER A 594 24.55 -13.01 35.24
C SER A 594 24.62 -11.50 34.93
N ASP A 595 25.67 -11.07 34.24
CA ASP A 595 25.82 -9.69 33.81
C ASP A 595 24.71 -9.35 32.80
N PHE A 596 23.93 -8.32 33.15
CA PHE A 596 22.77 -7.89 32.38
C PHE A 596 23.13 -7.42 30.97
N GLU A 597 24.27 -6.72 30.82
CA GLU A 597 24.67 -6.18 29.51
C GLU A 597 25.22 -7.27 28.59
N LEU A 598 26.02 -8.20 29.12
CA LEU A 598 26.51 -9.35 28.33
C LEU A 598 25.36 -10.19 27.78
N LEU A 599 24.31 -10.38 28.56
CA LEU A 599 23.16 -11.14 28.11
C LEU A 599 22.29 -10.37 27.12
N LYS A 600 22.17 -9.05 27.30
CA LYS A 600 21.51 -8.18 26.32
C LYS A 600 22.22 -8.22 24.97
N GLU A 601 23.55 -8.22 24.96
CA GLU A 601 24.37 -8.43 23.76
C GLU A 601 24.19 -9.84 23.19
N SER A 602 24.20 -10.87 24.03
CA SER A 602 23.97 -12.26 23.60
C SER A 602 22.59 -12.45 22.95
N LEU A 603 21.52 -11.93 23.57
CA LEU A 603 20.17 -11.93 23.02
C LEU A 603 20.09 -11.17 21.68
N ARG A 604 20.72 -9.99 21.57
CA ARG A 604 20.80 -9.25 20.30
C ARG A 604 21.48 -10.09 19.23
N SER A 605 22.63 -10.70 19.56
CA SER A 605 23.37 -11.57 18.65
C SER A 605 22.51 -12.74 18.18
N HIS A 606 21.83 -13.45 19.09
CA HIS A 606 20.96 -14.57 18.74
C HIS A 606 19.77 -14.15 17.88
N LEU A 607 19.10 -13.06 18.24
CA LEU A 607 17.96 -12.56 17.48
C LEU A 607 18.38 -12.11 16.08
N ASN A 608 19.48 -11.37 15.95
CA ASN A 608 19.94 -10.82 14.67
C ASN A 608 20.37 -11.89 13.65
N VAL A 609 20.80 -13.07 14.10
CA VAL A 609 21.14 -14.21 13.21
C VAL A 609 19.95 -15.14 12.94
N THR A 610 18.80 -14.93 13.59
CA THR A 610 17.60 -15.76 13.40
C THR A 610 16.84 -15.34 12.14
N ASN A 611 16.28 -16.28 11.38
CA ASN A 611 15.44 -15.98 10.21
C ASN A 611 14.08 -15.37 10.58
N LYS A 612 13.34 -16.04 11.48
CA LYS A 612 12.07 -15.55 12.02
C LYS A 612 12.03 -15.75 13.52
N VAL A 613 11.54 -14.74 14.23
CA VAL A 613 11.27 -14.85 15.67
C VAL A 613 9.77 -14.92 15.86
N PHE A 614 9.28 -16.09 16.27
CA PHE A 614 7.91 -16.30 16.69
C PHE A 614 7.73 -15.79 18.11
N VAL A 615 6.93 -14.75 18.23
CA VAL A 615 6.55 -14.14 19.52
C VAL A 615 5.05 -14.19 19.68
N MET A 616 4.60 -14.20 20.93
CA MET A 616 3.20 -14.36 21.28
C MET A 616 2.30 -13.32 20.59
N ASP A 617 2.63 -12.04 20.76
CA ASP A 617 1.88 -10.92 20.19
C ASP A 617 2.76 -9.67 19.99
N ARG A 618 2.15 -8.60 19.48
CA ARG A 618 2.82 -7.32 19.22
C ARG A 618 3.23 -6.58 20.51
N SER A 619 2.52 -6.78 21.61
CA SER A 619 2.85 -6.14 22.89
C SER A 619 4.13 -6.71 23.47
N LYS A 620 4.28 -8.04 23.46
CA LYS A 620 5.52 -8.73 23.80
C LYS A 620 6.67 -8.29 22.90
N HIS A 621 6.46 -8.20 21.59
CA HIS A 621 7.50 -7.65 20.70
C HIS A 621 7.95 -6.24 21.13
N GLN A 622 7.02 -5.34 21.44
CA GLN A 622 7.34 -3.98 21.85
C GLN A 622 8.13 -3.93 23.17
N TYR A 623 7.83 -4.82 24.12
CA TYR A 623 8.58 -4.95 25.38
C TYR A 623 10.02 -5.42 25.13
N LEU A 624 10.20 -6.36 24.20
CA LEU A 624 11.53 -6.83 23.80
C LEU A 624 12.35 -5.72 23.16
N LEU A 625 11.76 -4.96 22.23
CA LEU A 625 12.44 -3.82 21.61
C LEU A 625 12.82 -2.75 22.64
N ASN A 626 11.94 -2.47 23.60
CA ASN A 626 12.24 -1.53 24.67
C ASN A 626 13.41 -2.03 25.54
N TYR A 627 13.46 -3.32 25.85
CA TYR A 627 14.60 -3.94 26.56
C TYR A 627 15.91 -3.85 25.75
N LEU A 628 15.84 -4.07 24.43
CA LEU A 628 16.98 -4.12 23.51
C LEU A 628 17.33 -2.78 22.85
N ASP A 629 16.78 -1.66 23.32
CA ASP A 629 16.97 -0.30 22.76
C ASP A 629 16.66 -0.17 21.25
N ASN A 630 15.62 -0.85 20.77
CA ASN A 630 15.11 -0.85 19.39
C ASN A 630 16.10 -1.30 18.31
N ASN A 631 17.18 -2.00 18.65
CA ASN A 631 18.24 -2.35 17.70
C ASN A 631 18.16 -3.81 17.22
N LEU A 632 17.09 -4.16 16.50
CA LEU A 632 16.92 -5.49 15.89
C LEU A 632 16.54 -5.37 14.42
N THR A 633 17.21 -6.14 13.55
CA THR A 633 16.90 -6.23 12.11
C THR A 633 16.03 -7.43 11.77
N THR A 634 15.73 -8.27 12.76
CA THR A 634 15.07 -9.56 12.58
C THR A 634 13.59 -9.46 12.25
N ARG A 635 13.09 -10.40 11.43
CA ARG A 635 11.67 -10.52 11.13
C ARG A 635 10.90 -11.21 12.25
N PHE A 636 9.91 -10.52 12.81
CA PHE A 636 8.99 -11.06 13.82
C PHE A 636 7.71 -11.65 13.20
N VAL A 637 7.22 -12.74 13.79
CA VAL A 637 5.92 -13.36 13.47
C VAL A 637 5.09 -13.41 14.75
N TYR A 638 3.91 -12.77 14.71
CA TYR A 638 3.01 -12.67 15.86
C TYR A 638 2.00 -13.83 15.84
N LEU A 639 2.10 -14.75 16.80
CA LEU A 639 1.24 -15.94 16.81
C LEU A 639 -0.24 -15.57 17.00
N ALA A 640 -0.57 -14.55 17.77
CA ALA A 640 -1.94 -14.06 17.95
C ALA A 640 -2.60 -13.64 16.62
N ASP A 641 -1.84 -13.00 15.71
CA ASP A 641 -2.31 -12.61 14.38
C ASP A 641 -2.61 -13.84 13.50
N LEU A 642 -2.06 -15.00 13.85
CA LEU A 642 -2.30 -16.28 13.20
C LEU A 642 -3.42 -17.10 13.88
N GLY A 643 -4.07 -16.56 14.91
CA GLY A 643 -5.16 -17.21 15.65
C GLY A 643 -4.72 -18.01 16.88
N PHE A 644 -3.47 -17.91 17.30
CA PHE A 644 -3.02 -18.45 18.59
C PHE A 644 -3.74 -17.71 19.73
N LYS A 645 -4.40 -18.47 20.62
CA LYS A 645 -5.01 -17.93 21.83
C LYS A 645 -4.18 -18.38 23.01
N PHE A 646 -3.43 -17.45 23.59
CA PHE A 646 -2.58 -17.75 24.70
C PHE A 646 -3.38 -17.83 26.01
N GLU A 647 -3.29 -18.97 26.68
CA GLU A 647 -3.78 -19.17 28.04
C GLU A 647 -2.59 -19.54 28.93
N PRO A 648 -2.11 -18.63 29.80
CA PRO A 648 -0.90 -18.88 30.58
C PRO A 648 -1.08 -20.07 31.51
N LYS A 649 -0.11 -20.99 31.47
CA LYS A 649 -0.08 -22.16 32.34
C LYS A 649 0.35 -21.75 33.75
N LYS A 650 -0.61 -21.54 34.65
CA LYS A 650 -0.37 -21.15 36.05
C LYS A 650 0.04 -22.31 36.95
N ASN A 651 0.89 -23.22 36.47
CA ASN A 651 1.38 -24.38 37.25
C ASN A 651 2.71 -24.85 36.64
N THR A 652 3.76 -24.06 36.85
CA THR A 652 5.10 -24.34 36.32
C THR A 652 5.85 -25.35 37.19
N THR A 653 6.75 -26.12 36.58
CA THR A 653 7.74 -26.95 37.31
C THR A 653 9.10 -26.25 37.44
N CYS A 654 9.23 -25.02 36.94
CA CYS A 654 10.47 -24.27 36.97
C CYS A 654 10.88 -23.91 38.41
N ILE A 655 12.09 -24.32 38.81
CA ILE A 655 12.66 -24.16 40.16
C ILE A 655 12.97 -22.70 40.54
N ASN A 656 12.82 -21.77 39.59
CA ASN A 656 13.13 -20.35 39.80
C ASN A 656 11.95 -19.55 40.32
N HIS A 657 10.74 -20.12 40.31
CA HIS A 657 9.54 -19.46 40.83
C HIS A 657 9.26 -19.86 42.29
N LYS A 658 8.89 -18.90 43.12
CA LYS A 658 8.30 -19.13 44.44
C LYS A 658 6.84 -19.54 44.25
N ASN A 659 6.46 -20.68 44.84
CA ASN A 659 5.15 -21.33 44.67
C ASN A 659 4.81 -21.66 43.19
N PRO A 660 5.60 -22.53 42.52
CA PRO A 660 5.47 -22.82 41.08
C PRO A 660 4.05 -23.17 40.61
N SER A 661 3.23 -23.77 41.49
CA SER A 661 1.86 -24.19 41.21
C SER A 661 0.84 -23.07 40.92
N THR A 662 1.26 -21.81 40.96
CA THR A 662 0.41 -20.64 40.72
C THR A 662 1.00 -19.65 39.73
N LYS A 663 2.20 -19.92 39.21
CA LYS A 663 3.02 -18.94 38.50
C LYS A 663 3.10 -19.25 37.02
N ASN A 664 3.23 -18.18 36.23
CA ASN A 664 3.48 -18.22 34.80
C ASN A 664 5.00 -18.25 34.55
N CYS A 665 5.48 -19.10 33.65
CA CYS A 665 6.91 -19.26 33.34
C CYS A 665 7.15 -19.10 31.84
N ALA A 666 8.18 -18.34 31.47
CA ALA A 666 8.57 -18.14 30.07
C ALA A 666 8.85 -19.46 29.33
N LYS A 667 9.46 -20.45 30.00
CA LYS A 667 9.73 -21.78 29.43
C LYS A 667 8.46 -22.54 29.06
N ASP A 668 7.49 -22.56 29.97
CA ASP A 668 6.20 -23.22 29.70
C ASP A 668 5.47 -22.54 28.54
N ASN A 669 5.53 -21.21 28.46
CA ASN A 669 4.89 -20.44 27.40
C ASN A 669 5.53 -20.69 26.03
N ALA A 670 6.86 -20.66 25.95
CA ALA A 670 7.59 -20.98 24.73
C ALA A 670 7.27 -22.41 24.25
N GLN A 671 7.08 -23.36 25.18
CA GLN A 671 6.67 -24.72 24.83
C GLN A 671 5.26 -24.77 24.25
N ILE A 672 4.29 -24.10 24.89
CA ILE A 672 2.91 -24.03 24.37
C ILE A 672 2.89 -23.39 22.96
N MET A 673 3.69 -22.35 22.75
CA MET A 673 3.84 -21.72 21.44
C MET A 673 4.42 -22.69 20.40
N LEU A 674 5.44 -23.45 20.76
CA LEU A 674 6.06 -24.45 19.88
C LEU A 674 5.13 -25.62 19.57
N ASP A 675 4.41 -26.13 20.57
CA ASP A 675 3.44 -27.21 20.41
C ASP A 675 2.35 -26.79 19.42
N TRP A 676 1.80 -25.58 19.59
CA TRP A 676 0.80 -25.01 18.68
C TRP A 676 1.32 -24.86 17.24
N LEU A 677 2.57 -24.40 17.07
CA LEU A 677 3.22 -24.30 15.76
C LEU A 677 3.40 -25.67 15.09
N SER A 678 3.81 -26.67 15.88
CA SER A 678 4.03 -28.03 15.41
C SER A 678 2.72 -28.70 14.99
N GLU A 679 1.67 -28.61 15.82
CA GLU A 679 0.34 -29.15 15.54
C GLU A 679 -0.23 -28.64 14.22
N ARG A 680 -0.11 -27.33 13.96
CA ARG A 680 -0.59 -26.73 12.71
C ARG A 680 0.13 -27.23 11.48
N LYS A 681 1.42 -27.53 11.56
CA LYS A 681 2.17 -28.01 10.41
C LYS A 681 1.90 -29.48 10.11
N PHE A 682 1.87 -30.32 11.13
CA PHE A 682 1.61 -31.75 10.97
C PHE A 682 0.15 -32.06 10.62
N GLY A 683 -0.79 -31.20 11.04
CA GLY A 683 -2.20 -31.28 10.61
C GLY A 683 -2.38 -31.16 9.09
N VAL A 684 -1.48 -30.47 8.41
CA VAL A 684 -1.52 -30.29 6.94
C VAL A 684 -0.83 -31.45 6.20
N SER A 685 0.20 -32.10 6.78
CA SER A 685 1.03 -33.06 6.04
C SER A 685 0.72 -34.54 6.26
N LEU A 686 0.05 -34.94 7.35
CA LEU A 686 -0.09 -36.36 7.71
C LEU A 686 -1.44 -37.02 7.40
N GLY A 687 -2.46 -36.29 6.90
CA GLY A 687 -3.75 -36.90 6.55
C GLY A 687 -4.40 -37.72 7.68
N LEU A 688 -4.03 -37.47 8.95
CA LEU A 688 -4.51 -38.21 10.12
C LEU A 688 -5.89 -37.69 10.52
N SER A 689 -6.91 -38.22 9.84
CA SER A 689 -8.35 -37.95 9.98
C SER A 689 -9.00 -38.43 11.29
N LYS A 690 -8.25 -38.65 12.38
CA LYS A 690 -8.81 -39.27 13.61
C LYS A 690 -9.06 -38.34 14.79
N PHE A 691 -8.65 -37.07 14.73
CA PHE A 691 -9.26 -36.06 15.60
C PHE A 691 -10.33 -35.35 14.79
N ASN A 692 -11.60 -35.53 15.19
CA ASN A 692 -12.77 -34.81 14.67
C ASN A 692 -12.75 -33.31 15.04
N LEU A 693 -11.59 -32.66 14.93
CA LEU A 693 -11.53 -31.24 14.64
C LEU A 693 -11.47 -31.18 13.11
N THR A 694 -12.65 -31.33 12.48
CA THR A 694 -12.80 -30.87 11.11
C THR A 694 -12.42 -29.40 11.15
N GLU A 695 -11.24 -29.05 10.65
CA GLU A 695 -11.00 -27.67 10.27
C GLU A 695 -12.21 -27.25 9.44
N PRO A 696 -12.86 -26.12 9.76
CA PRO A 696 -13.96 -25.65 8.95
C PRO A 696 -13.41 -25.47 7.54
N GLN A 697 -13.75 -26.42 6.66
CA GLN A 697 -13.36 -26.39 5.26
C GLN A 697 -13.64 -24.99 4.76
N GLN A 698 -12.61 -24.34 4.23
CA GLN A 698 -12.76 -22.96 3.82
C GLN A 698 -13.76 -22.91 2.65
N ARG A 699 -14.98 -22.43 2.91
CA ARG A 699 -16.04 -22.38 1.90
C ARG A 699 -16.18 -20.96 1.38
N ASN A 700 -15.85 -20.80 0.10
CA ASN A 700 -16.16 -19.61 -0.68
C ASN A 700 -17.57 -19.77 -1.24
N ILE A 701 -18.48 -18.85 -0.92
CA ILE A 701 -19.87 -18.91 -1.35
C ILE A 701 -20.20 -17.66 -2.18
N ILE A 702 -20.73 -17.85 -3.39
CA ILE A 702 -21.23 -16.77 -4.24
C ILE A 702 -22.75 -16.72 -4.12
N VAL A 703 -23.31 -15.57 -3.77
CA VAL A 703 -24.76 -15.43 -3.54
C VAL A 703 -25.36 -14.24 -4.27
N ASP A 704 -26.52 -14.48 -4.90
CA ASP A 704 -27.45 -13.42 -5.29
C ASP A 704 -28.86 -13.77 -4.80
N PHE A 705 -29.70 -12.76 -4.64
CA PHE A 705 -31.09 -12.93 -4.23
C PHE A 705 -31.94 -11.76 -4.66
N SER A 706 -33.24 -11.96 -4.81
CA SER A 706 -34.23 -10.93 -5.10
C SER A 706 -35.36 -10.98 -4.07
N GLY A 707 -36.00 -9.85 -3.81
CA GLY A 707 -37.00 -9.73 -2.76
C GLY A 707 -37.67 -8.36 -2.74
N TYR A 708 -38.53 -8.15 -1.75
CA TYR A 708 -39.38 -6.96 -1.64
C TYR A 708 -39.49 -6.51 -0.18
N ASP A 709 -39.82 -5.23 0.01
CA ASP A 709 -40.00 -4.64 1.32
C ASP A 709 -41.35 -5.02 1.93
N LEU A 710 -41.37 -5.13 3.25
CA LEU A 710 -42.54 -5.39 4.08
C LEU A 710 -42.72 -4.25 5.10
N PRO A 711 -43.88 -4.18 5.78
CA PRO A 711 -44.07 -3.30 6.94
C PRO A 711 -42.94 -3.44 7.98
N ASP A 712 -42.73 -2.38 8.77
CA ASP A 712 -41.72 -2.29 9.83
C ASP A 712 -40.26 -2.40 9.34
N ASN A 713 -39.98 -1.94 8.12
CA ASN A 713 -38.64 -2.00 7.50
C ASN A 713 -38.07 -3.43 7.39
N LYS A 714 -38.96 -4.43 7.37
CA LYS A 714 -38.62 -5.82 7.10
C LYS A 714 -38.43 -6.00 5.60
N TYR A 715 -37.64 -7.01 5.23
CA TYR A 715 -37.39 -7.38 3.85
C TYR A 715 -37.68 -8.86 3.69
N ALA A 716 -38.37 -9.24 2.63
CA ALA A 716 -38.62 -10.62 2.28
C ALA A 716 -37.78 -11.02 1.07
N ILE A 717 -36.91 -12.02 1.26
CA ILE A 717 -36.26 -12.73 0.16
C ILE A 717 -37.35 -13.55 -0.53
N LYS A 718 -37.49 -13.39 -1.85
CA LYS A 718 -38.43 -14.15 -2.69
C LYS A 718 -37.74 -15.26 -3.47
N GLU A 719 -36.53 -14.98 -3.96
CA GLU A 719 -35.66 -15.90 -4.67
C GLU A 719 -34.24 -15.71 -4.16
N LEU A 720 -33.52 -16.80 -3.88
CA LEU A 720 -32.10 -16.77 -3.52
C LEU A 720 -31.38 -17.94 -4.17
N ASN A 721 -30.17 -17.67 -4.67
CA ASN A 721 -29.25 -18.71 -5.10
C ASN A 721 -27.85 -18.45 -4.52
N ALA A 722 -27.31 -19.42 -3.80
CA ALA A 722 -25.97 -19.41 -3.25
C ALA A 722 -25.20 -20.64 -3.73
N ILE A 723 -24.05 -20.42 -4.36
CA ILE A 723 -23.24 -21.45 -5.00
C ILE A 723 -21.93 -21.62 -4.23
N LEU A 724 -21.58 -22.86 -3.90
CA LEU A 724 -20.26 -23.20 -3.37
C LEU A 724 -19.26 -23.21 -4.53
N VAL A 725 -18.19 -22.41 -4.41
CA VAL A 725 -17.14 -22.33 -5.44
C VAL A 725 -16.33 -23.63 -5.49
N ASP A 726 -15.92 -24.13 -4.33
CA ASP A 726 -15.03 -25.29 -4.20
C ASP A 726 -15.83 -26.48 -3.63
N LYS A 727 -16.50 -27.24 -4.51
CA LYS A 727 -17.22 -28.46 -4.11
C LYS A 727 -16.25 -29.63 -4.02
N ASN A 728 -16.01 -30.12 -2.80
CA ASN A 728 -15.07 -31.21 -2.54
C ASN A 728 -15.78 -32.54 -2.23
N SER A 729 -17.09 -32.50 -2.02
CA SER A 729 -17.92 -33.66 -1.69
C SER A 729 -19.29 -33.57 -2.33
N GLU A 730 -19.94 -34.72 -2.57
CA GLU A 730 -21.37 -34.78 -2.94
C GLU A 730 -22.31 -34.14 -1.90
N LEU A 731 -21.81 -33.97 -0.66
CA LEU A 731 -22.53 -33.27 0.41
C LEU A 731 -22.51 -31.75 0.25
N ASP A 732 -21.63 -31.19 -0.60
CA ASP A 732 -21.52 -29.76 -0.87
C ASP A 732 -22.61 -29.33 -1.86
N LYS A 733 -23.80 -29.10 -1.31
CA LYS A 733 -24.97 -28.66 -2.08
C LYS A 733 -25.05 -27.14 -2.16
N ASP A 734 -25.35 -26.64 -3.34
CA ASP A 734 -25.77 -25.26 -3.52
C ASP A 734 -27.11 -25.03 -2.81
N LEU A 735 -27.36 -23.80 -2.37
CA LEU A 735 -28.62 -23.41 -1.77
C LEU A 735 -29.44 -22.60 -2.77
N TYR A 736 -30.60 -23.13 -3.13
CA TYR A 736 -31.59 -22.43 -3.92
C TYR A 736 -32.90 -22.37 -3.14
N LEU A 737 -33.49 -21.18 -3.03
CA LEU A 737 -34.74 -20.95 -2.30
C LEU A 737 -35.73 -20.17 -3.17
N ILE A 738 -37.00 -20.60 -3.18
CA ILE A 738 -38.15 -19.81 -3.64
C ILE A 738 -39.15 -19.75 -2.51
N VAL A 739 -39.26 -18.56 -1.94
CA VAL A 739 -39.87 -18.34 -0.63
C VAL A 739 -41.34 -17.94 -0.78
N LYS A 740 -42.21 -18.67 -0.07
CA LYS A 740 -43.63 -18.30 0.10
C LYS A 740 -43.74 -16.97 0.82
N PRO A 741 -44.73 -16.14 0.49
CA PRO A 741 -44.92 -14.87 1.17
C PRO A 741 -45.30 -15.09 2.64
N PRO A 742 -44.93 -14.17 3.55
CA PRO A 742 -45.35 -14.26 4.96
C PRO A 742 -46.86 -14.13 5.15
N TYR A 743 -47.58 -13.56 4.17
CA TYR A 743 -49.02 -13.42 4.19
C TYR A 743 -49.62 -14.23 3.04
N PRO A 744 -50.52 -15.21 3.30
CA PRO A 744 -51.15 -16.00 2.25
C PRO A 744 -51.96 -15.17 1.24
N ASP A 745 -52.44 -14.00 1.67
CA ASP A 745 -53.23 -13.08 0.87
C ASP A 745 -52.53 -11.72 0.83
N ILE A 746 -52.14 -11.29 -0.37
CA ILE A 746 -51.45 -10.01 -0.62
C ILE A 746 -52.31 -8.82 -0.21
N GLN A 747 -53.65 -8.94 -0.23
CA GLN A 747 -54.56 -7.86 0.15
C GLN A 747 -54.49 -7.50 1.64
N LYS A 748 -53.85 -8.34 2.47
CA LYS A 748 -53.58 -8.04 3.87
C LYS A 748 -52.41 -7.07 4.08
N LEU A 749 -51.63 -6.78 3.03
CA LEU A 749 -50.58 -5.77 3.09
C LEU A 749 -51.16 -4.36 2.88
N PRO A 750 -50.59 -3.33 3.53
CA PRO A 750 -50.89 -1.94 3.17
C PRO A 750 -50.59 -1.69 1.68
N THR A 751 -51.40 -0.86 1.03
CA THR A 751 -51.37 -0.60 -0.42
C THR A 751 -49.97 -0.31 -0.96
N ILE A 752 -49.15 0.48 -0.24
CA ILE A 752 -47.78 0.81 -0.65
C ILE A 752 -46.88 -0.43 -0.83
N PHE A 753 -47.08 -1.49 -0.04
CA PHE A 753 -46.32 -2.73 -0.13
C PHE A 753 -46.90 -3.68 -1.19
N VAL A 754 -48.22 -3.62 -1.43
CA VAL A 754 -48.85 -4.30 -2.57
C VAL A 754 -48.27 -3.75 -3.87
N ASP A 755 -48.22 -2.42 -4.03
CA ASP A 755 -47.66 -1.76 -5.22
C ASP A 755 -46.17 -2.09 -5.39
N ALA A 756 -45.41 -2.09 -4.29
CA ALA A 756 -44.00 -2.49 -4.32
C ALA A 756 -43.82 -3.95 -4.78
N TYR A 757 -44.72 -4.85 -4.38
CA TYR A 757 -44.69 -6.24 -4.86
C TYR A 757 -45.09 -6.36 -6.33
N VAL A 758 -46.12 -5.64 -6.79
CA VAL A 758 -46.51 -5.65 -8.21
C VAL A 758 -45.35 -5.19 -9.10
N GLU A 759 -44.60 -4.17 -8.69
CA GLU A 759 -43.38 -3.74 -9.38
C GLU A 759 -42.25 -4.77 -9.30
N PHE A 760 -42.14 -5.49 -8.18
CA PHE A 760 -41.23 -6.63 -8.05
C PHE A 760 -41.61 -7.76 -9.01
N GLU A 761 -42.86 -8.20 -9.03
CA GLU A 761 -43.38 -9.28 -9.88
C GLU A 761 -43.22 -8.94 -11.36
N LYS A 762 -43.47 -7.70 -11.76
CA LYS A 762 -43.24 -7.23 -13.13
C LYS A 762 -41.78 -7.36 -13.56
N ARG A 763 -40.83 -7.12 -12.65
CA ARG A 763 -39.39 -7.14 -12.94
C ARG A 763 -38.79 -8.54 -12.87
N HIS A 764 -39.23 -9.31 -11.88
CA HIS A 764 -38.65 -10.60 -11.55
C HIS A 764 -39.50 -11.76 -12.04
N GLY A 765 -40.74 -11.56 -12.49
CA GLY A 765 -41.55 -12.64 -13.05
C GLY A 765 -42.04 -13.67 -12.04
N ILE A 766 -41.98 -13.39 -10.72
CA ILE A 766 -42.33 -14.37 -9.67
C ILE A 766 -43.65 -13.96 -9.03
N GLY A 767 -44.66 -14.83 -9.14
CA GLY A 767 -45.99 -14.60 -8.57
C GLY A 767 -46.01 -14.61 -7.04
N TRP A 768 -46.97 -13.91 -6.44
CA TRP A 768 -47.11 -13.78 -4.98
C TRP A 768 -47.05 -15.14 -4.28
N ASN A 769 -47.86 -16.09 -4.76
CA ASN A 769 -48.01 -17.43 -4.19
C ASN A 769 -46.97 -18.45 -4.68
N THR A 770 -46.05 -18.07 -5.58
CA THR A 770 -45.00 -18.97 -6.09
C THR A 770 -43.98 -19.26 -5.00
N GLY A 771 -43.56 -20.53 -4.86
CA GLY A 771 -42.51 -20.94 -3.93
C GLY A 771 -42.91 -22.09 -3.03
N GLU A 772 -41.89 -22.76 -2.49
CA GLU A 772 -42.03 -23.95 -1.66
C GLU A 772 -41.51 -23.70 -0.24
N ASP A 773 -40.54 -22.79 -0.10
CA ASP A 773 -39.86 -22.50 1.16
C ASP A 773 -40.69 -21.59 2.07
N ASP A 774 -40.78 -21.95 3.36
CA ASP A 774 -41.50 -21.16 4.35
C ASP A 774 -40.67 -19.93 4.79
N PHE A 775 -41.24 -18.73 4.62
CA PHE A 775 -40.64 -17.46 5.04
C PHE A 775 -40.11 -17.48 6.48
N THR A 776 -40.84 -18.13 7.40
CA THR A 776 -40.48 -18.16 8.82
C THR A 776 -39.19 -18.93 9.09
N LYS A 777 -38.81 -19.84 8.19
CA LYS A 777 -37.61 -20.69 8.31
C LYS A 777 -36.39 -20.12 7.60
N VAL A 778 -36.57 -19.19 6.65
CA VAL A 778 -35.50 -18.66 5.79
C VAL A 778 -34.31 -18.13 6.59
N SER A 779 -34.53 -17.36 7.66
CA SER A 779 -33.41 -16.82 8.45
C SER A 779 -32.56 -17.94 9.08
N GLN A 780 -33.19 -19.00 9.58
CA GLN A 780 -32.48 -20.12 10.18
C GLN A 780 -31.75 -20.92 9.11
N THR A 781 -32.40 -21.24 7.98
CA THR A 781 -31.79 -21.92 6.84
C THR A 781 -30.54 -21.18 6.34
N LEU A 782 -30.60 -19.85 6.20
CA LEU A 782 -29.45 -19.06 5.77
C LEU A 782 -28.34 -19.04 6.82
N LYS A 783 -28.66 -18.89 8.11
CA LYS A 783 -27.65 -18.96 9.18
C LYS A 783 -26.91 -20.29 9.17
N ASP A 784 -27.64 -21.39 9.04
CA ASP A 784 -27.05 -22.73 9.04
C ASP A 784 -26.17 -22.95 7.80
N TYR A 785 -26.64 -22.50 6.62
CA TYR A 785 -25.87 -22.61 5.37
C TYR A 785 -24.58 -21.79 5.38
N PHE A 786 -24.64 -20.53 5.82
CA PHE A 786 -23.50 -19.62 5.81
C PHE A 786 -22.56 -19.77 7.02
N LYS A 787 -22.90 -20.59 8.02
CA LYS A 787 -22.10 -20.78 9.25
C LYS A 787 -20.65 -21.19 8.96
N THR A 788 -20.42 -21.95 7.90
CA THR A 788 -19.10 -22.47 7.51
C THR A 788 -18.43 -21.63 6.42
N ALA A 789 -19.05 -20.54 5.97
CA ALA A 789 -18.49 -19.68 4.93
C ALA A 789 -17.26 -18.92 5.44
N THR A 790 -16.15 -19.04 4.72
CA THR A 790 -14.95 -18.22 4.94
C THR A 790 -15.08 -16.88 4.25
N HIS A 791 -15.62 -16.89 3.03
CA HIS A 791 -15.90 -15.70 2.24
C HIS A 791 -17.28 -15.81 1.62
N ILE A 792 -18.07 -14.75 1.76
CA ILE A 792 -19.35 -14.60 1.07
C ILE A 792 -19.19 -13.52 0.01
N TYR A 793 -19.22 -13.95 -1.24
CA TYR A 793 -19.17 -13.04 -2.37
C TYR A 793 -20.58 -12.64 -2.78
N VAL A 794 -20.81 -11.34 -2.85
CA VAL A 794 -22.13 -10.76 -3.12
C VAL A 794 -22.02 -9.63 -4.13
N LYS A 795 -23.09 -9.37 -4.87
CA LYS A 795 -23.10 -8.38 -5.95
C LYS A 795 -22.61 -6.99 -5.53
N ASN A 796 -23.19 -6.44 -4.46
CA ASN A 796 -22.97 -5.07 -4.02
C ASN A 796 -23.29 -4.86 -2.53
N LEU A 797 -23.02 -3.65 -2.01
CA LEU A 797 -23.26 -3.27 -0.62
C LEU A 797 -24.71 -3.40 -0.18
N GLU A 798 -25.67 -3.08 -1.06
CA GLU A 798 -27.10 -3.18 -0.75
C GLU A 798 -27.48 -4.64 -0.44
N LYS A 799 -27.09 -5.58 -1.30
CA LYS A 799 -27.30 -7.02 -1.09
C LYS A 799 -26.56 -7.53 0.14
N GLN A 800 -25.33 -7.07 0.40
CA GLN A 800 -24.62 -7.40 1.64
C GLN A 800 -25.45 -7.00 2.86
N LYS A 801 -25.89 -5.74 2.94
CA LYS A 801 -26.64 -5.22 4.11
C LYS A 801 -27.97 -5.94 4.29
N LEU A 802 -28.64 -6.30 3.20
CA LEU A 802 -29.86 -7.09 3.26
C LEU A 802 -29.58 -8.51 3.77
N LEU A 803 -28.52 -9.18 3.30
CA LEU A 803 -28.17 -10.53 3.76
C LEU A 803 -27.69 -10.56 5.22
N GLU A 804 -26.95 -9.54 5.66
CA GLU A 804 -26.54 -9.35 7.06
C GLU A 804 -27.75 -9.30 8.02
N LYS A 805 -28.94 -8.85 7.58
CA LYS A 805 -30.17 -8.91 8.40
C LYS A 805 -30.61 -10.35 8.70
N PHE A 806 -30.27 -11.31 7.84
CA PHE A 806 -30.64 -12.72 8.00
C PHE A 806 -29.55 -13.53 8.72
N ILE A 807 -28.27 -13.31 8.39
CA ILE A 807 -27.15 -14.13 8.87
C ILE A 807 -26.23 -13.44 9.89
N GLY A 808 -26.39 -12.14 10.11
CA GLY A 808 -25.56 -11.32 11.00
C GLY A 808 -24.33 -10.73 10.32
N THR A 809 -23.62 -9.85 11.04
CA THR A 809 -22.48 -9.06 10.52
C THR A 809 -21.10 -9.69 10.78
N LYS A 810 -21.06 -10.92 11.27
CA LYS A 810 -19.80 -11.60 11.65
C LYS A 810 -19.08 -12.27 10.47
N HIS A 811 -19.74 -12.40 9.32
CA HIS A 811 -19.17 -13.03 8.14
C HIS A 811 -18.27 -12.07 7.36
N HIS A 812 -17.26 -12.60 6.69
CA HIS A 812 -16.37 -11.84 5.82
C HIS A 812 -16.98 -11.75 4.40
N PHE A 813 -17.43 -10.56 4.03
CA PHE A 813 -18.06 -10.29 2.73
C PHE A 813 -17.07 -9.70 1.74
N ILE A 814 -17.13 -10.16 0.49
CA ILE A 814 -16.43 -9.56 -0.64
C ILE A 814 -17.47 -9.13 -1.67
N ARG A 815 -17.45 -7.85 -2.05
CA ARG A 815 -18.42 -7.33 -3.01
C ARG A 815 -17.83 -7.35 -4.41
N PHE A 816 -18.55 -7.92 -5.36
CA PHE A 816 -18.15 -7.93 -6.76
C PHE A 816 -17.98 -6.50 -7.34
N GLU A 817 -18.75 -5.52 -6.84
CA GLU A 817 -18.56 -4.11 -7.20
C GLU A 817 -17.19 -3.56 -6.79
N ASP A 818 -16.63 -4.00 -5.65
CA ASP A 818 -15.30 -3.59 -5.20
C ASP A 818 -14.20 -4.19 -6.08
N LEU A 819 -14.51 -5.30 -6.75
CA LEU A 819 -13.65 -5.95 -7.74
C LEU A 819 -13.78 -5.31 -9.14
N LYS A 820 -14.43 -4.15 -9.25
CA LYS A 820 -14.63 -3.36 -10.48
C LYS A 820 -15.43 -4.09 -11.57
N ILE A 821 -16.32 -4.99 -11.20
CA ILE A 821 -17.10 -5.77 -12.16
C ILE A 821 -18.27 -4.93 -12.66
N ARG A 822 -18.29 -4.69 -13.98
CA ARG A 822 -19.40 -4.02 -14.65
C ARG A 822 -20.45 -5.06 -15.02
N TYR A 823 -21.63 -4.96 -14.43
CA TYR A 823 -22.77 -5.81 -14.77
C TYR A 823 -23.52 -5.22 -15.94
N GLU A 824 -23.47 -5.87 -17.10
CA GLU A 824 -24.50 -5.66 -18.10
C GLU A 824 -25.78 -6.39 -17.66
N PRO A 825 -26.97 -5.78 -17.83
CA PRO A 825 -28.22 -6.45 -17.51
C PRO A 825 -28.38 -7.73 -18.34
N ILE A 826 -28.18 -8.89 -17.73
CA ILE A 826 -28.43 -10.18 -18.38
C ILE A 826 -29.95 -10.33 -18.48
N ARG A 827 -30.50 -10.26 -19.70
CA ARG A 827 -31.95 -10.26 -19.98
C ARG A 827 -32.51 -11.62 -20.43
N ARG A 828 -31.76 -12.71 -20.27
CA ARG A 828 -32.22 -14.06 -20.64
C ARG A 828 -32.26 -14.96 -19.42
N THR A 829 -33.44 -15.51 -19.14
CA THR A 829 -33.65 -16.57 -18.13
C THR A 829 -33.98 -17.87 -18.84
N ASP A 830 -33.00 -18.45 -19.52
CA ASP A 830 -33.15 -19.71 -20.26
C ASP A 830 -33.20 -20.96 -19.37
N GLY A 831 -33.48 -20.86 -18.07
CA GLY A 831 -33.44 -22.04 -17.20
C GLY A 831 -34.15 -22.03 -15.84
N CYS A 832 -34.84 -20.97 -15.42
CA CYS A 832 -35.57 -20.99 -14.14
C CYS A 832 -37.09 -21.04 -14.38
N GLN A 833 -37.71 -22.16 -13.99
CA GLN A 833 -39.14 -22.45 -14.21
C GLN A 833 -40.09 -21.58 -13.37
N ASN A 834 -39.57 -20.83 -12.40
CA ASN A 834 -40.38 -20.03 -11.48
C ASN A 834 -40.71 -18.63 -12.01
N HIS A 835 -40.14 -18.24 -13.16
CA HIS A 835 -40.43 -16.97 -13.81
C HIS A 835 -41.51 -17.16 -14.90
N HIS A 836 -42.54 -16.32 -14.90
CA HIS A 836 -43.59 -16.37 -15.93
C HIS A 836 -43.19 -15.68 -17.25
N ASN A 837 -42.01 -15.03 -17.31
CA ASN A 837 -41.51 -14.38 -18.53
C ASN A 837 -39.98 -14.55 -18.68
N ASN A 838 -39.51 -14.64 -19.94
CA ASN A 838 -38.10 -14.89 -20.26
C ASN A 838 -37.17 -13.67 -20.10
N THR A 839 -37.75 -12.50 -19.80
CA THR A 839 -37.04 -11.23 -19.61
C THR A 839 -36.78 -10.90 -18.14
N SER A 840 -37.16 -11.80 -17.24
CA SER A 840 -37.10 -11.59 -15.80
C SER A 840 -35.66 -11.52 -15.28
N ILE A 841 -35.46 -10.87 -14.14
CA ILE A 841 -34.19 -10.91 -13.42
C ILE A 841 -34.19 -12.12 -12.48
N CYS A 842 -33.32 -13.10 -12.74
CA CYS A 842 -33.20 -14.35 -11.98
C CYS A 842 -31.91 -14.40 -11.14
N ALA A 843 -32.03 -14.68 -9.84
CA ALA A 843 -30.89 -14.80 -8.93
C ALA A 843 -29.95 -15.97 -9.32
N VAL A 844 -30.49 -17.05 -9.88
CA VAL A 844 -29.68 -18.19 -10.39
C VAL A 844 -28.76 -17.75 -11.53
N VAL A 845 -29.28 -17.00 -12.49
CA VAL A 845 -28.50 -16.51 -13.63
C VAL A 845 -27.38 -15.57 -13.17
N TYR A 846 -27.68 -14.62 -12.27
CA TYR A 846 -26.68 -13.68 -11.77
C TYR A 846 -25.60 -14.34 -10.92
N SER A 847 -25.97 -15.26 -10.03
CA SER A 847 -25.00 -16.01 -9.21
C SER A 847 -24.08 -16.89 -10.07
N LYS A 848 -24.60 -17.56 -11.11
CA LYS A 848 -23.77 -18.27 -12.10
C LYS A 848 -22.83 -17.36 -12.89
N PHE A 849 -23.30 -16.19 -13.33
CA PHE A 849 -22.43 -15.21 -13.99
C PHE A 849 -21.31 -14.73 -13.07
N MET A 850 -21.63 -14.47 -11.79
CA MET A 850 -20.64 -14.12 -10.78
C MET A 850 -19.62 -15.25 -10.55
N LEU A 851 -20.07 -16.51 -10.52
CA LEU A 851 -19.17 -17.67 -10.44
C LEU A 851 -18.24 -17.76 -11.65
N GLN A 852 -18.78 -17.68 -12.86
CA GLN A 852 -17.96 -17.73 -14.08
C GLN A 852 -16.91 -16.62 -14.11
N TRP A 853 -17.29 -15.40 -13.68
CA TRP A 853 -16.33 -14.32 -13.55
C TRP A 853 -15.25 -14.65 -12.52
N PHE A 854 -15.64 -15.15 -11.35
CA PHE A 854 -14.75 -15.52 -10.26
C PHE A 854 -13.72 -16.58 -10.71
N GLU A 855 -14.18 -17.63 -11.37
CA GLU A 855 -13.32 -18.68 -11.92
C GLU A 855 -12.30 -18.10 -12.91
N ASN A 856 -12.76 -17.26 -13.84
CA ASN A 856 -11.92 -16.68 -14.89
C ASN A 856 -10.86 -15.70 -14.37
N HIS A 857 -11.13 -14.96 -13.30
CA HIS A 857 -10.28 -13.85 -12.86
C HIS A 857 -9.53 -14.13 -11.56
N ILE A 858 -10.10 -14.95 -10.68
CA ILE A 858 -9.51 -15.26 -9.38
C ILE A 858 -8.84 -16.63 -9.41
N LEU A 859 -9.54 -17.68 -9.86
CA LEU A 859 -8.97 -19.04 -9.84
C LEU A 859 -7.90 -19.25 -10.93
N ARG A 860 -8.13 -18.81 -12.17
CA ARG A 860 -7.17 -19.00 -13.28
C ARG A 860 -5.86 -18.20 -13.17
N ARG A 861 -5.77 -17.24 -12.24
CA ARG A 861 -4.52 -16.51 -11.96
C ARG A 861 -3.66 -17.21 -10.91
N LEU A 862 -4.16 -18.27 -10.29
CA LEU A 862 -3.36 -19.15 -9.46
C LEU A 862 -2.62 -20.13 -10.39
N PRO A 863 -1.32 -20.44 -10.14
CA PRO A 863 -0.62 -21.45 -10.92
C PRO A 863 -1.43 -22.76 -10.90
N PRO A 864 -1.48 -23.51 -12.02
CA PRO A 864 -2.19 -24.78 -12.07
C PRO A 864 -1.73 -25.65 -10.90
N ARG A 865 -2.69 -26.25 -10.18
CA ARG A 865 -2.34 -27.30 -9.21
C ARG A 865 -1.57 -28.37 -9.99
N PRO A 866 -0.45 -28.89 -9.46
CA PRO A 866 0.24 -29.99 -10.10
C PRO A 866 -0.78 -31.12 -10.25
N ASP A 867 -1.07 -31.48 -11.50
CA ASP A 867 -2.01 -32.53 -11.82
C ASP A 867 -1.55 -33.82 -11.13
N TYR A 868 -2.47 -34.43 -10.40
CA TYR A 868 -2.31 -35.80 -9.94
C TYR A 868 -2.47 -36.67 -11.19
N ASP A 869 -1.34 -37.07 -11.79
CA ASP A 869 -1.30 -38.09 -12.84
C ASP A 869 -1.92 -39.38 -12.28
N GLY A 870 -3.15 -39.66 -12.68
CA GLY A 870 -3.90 -40.78 -12.15
C GLY A 870 -5.23 -41.04 -12.84
N VAL A 871 -5.14 -41.80 -13.93
CA VAL A 871 -6.20 -42.57 -14.59
C VAL A 871 -7.03 -41.80 -15.64
N ASP A 872 -6.60 -42.03 -16.87
CA ASP A 872 -7.28 -41.77 -18.13
C ASP A 872 -8.49 -42.71 -18.27
N ASP A 873 -9.71 -42.18 -18.12
CA ASP A 873 -10.93 -42.87 -18.53
C ASP A 873 -11.96 -41.84 -19.05
N ARG A 874 -11.78 -41.44 -20.32
CA ARG A 874 -12.84 -40.80 -21.11
C ARG A 874 -12.86 -41.38 -22.51
N SER A 875 -13.57 -42.49 -22.66
CA SER A 875 -14.16 -42.90 -23.93
C SER A 875 -15.47 -42.13 -24.18
N ASP A 876 -15.64 -41.74 -25.45
CA ASP A 876 -16.88 -41.42 -26.17
C ASP A 876 -17.84 -40.34 -25.64
N VAL A 877 -17.67 -39.12 -26.16
CA VAL A 877 -18.81 -38.29 -26.60
C VAL A 877 -18.47 -37.60 -27.92
N SER A 878 -19.10 -38.05 -29.00
CA SER A 878 -19.04 -37.43 -30.32
C SER A 878 -19.88 -36.15 -30.38
N TYR A 879 -19.27 -35.04 -30.78
CA TYR A 879 -19.99 -33.82 -31.20
C TYR A 879 -20.04 -33.74 -32.73
N ALA A 880 -21.24 -33.49 -33.25
CA ALA A 880 -21.52 -33.31 -34.68
C ALA A 880 -20.94 -31.97 -35.19
N PRO A 881 -20.47 -31.89 -36.46
CA PRO A 881 -19.94 -30.67 -37.04
C PRO A 881 -21.01 -29.89 -37.79
N GLY A 882 -21.12 -28.59 -37.50
CA GLY A 882 -21.83 -27.66 -38.38
C GLY A 882 -22.40 -26.45 -37.65
N THR A 883 -21.65 -25.34 -37.67
CA THR A 883 -22.04 -23.91 -37.59
C THR A 883 -20.92 -23.12 -36.91
N SER A 884 -20.00 -22.51 -37.68
CA SER A 884 -19.05 -21.54 -37.09
C SER A 884 -18.63 -20.41 -38.02
N TYR A 885 -19.15 -20.34 -39.24
CA TYR A 885 -18.73 -19.30 -40.21
C TYR A 885 -19.79 -18.24 -40.48
N GLU A 886 -21.08 -18.61 -40.54
CA GLU A 886 -22.17 -17.64 -40.78
C GLU A 886 -22.50 -16.79 -39.55
N GLU A 887 -22.30 -17.31 -38.34
CA GLU A 887 -22.53 -16.55 -37.10
C GLU A 887 -21.46 -15.48 -36.87
N ALA A 888 -20.20 -15.75 -37.24
CA ALA A 888 -19.12 -14.77 -37.16
C ALA A 888 -19.37 -13.57 -38.11
N GLN A 889 -19.85 -13.83 -39.33
CA GLN A 889 -20.18 -12.78 -40.31
C GLN A 889 -21.46 -11.98 -39.95
N SER A 890 -22.35 -12.57 -39.16
CA SER A 890 -23.54 -11.88 -38.62
C SER A 890 -23.13 -10.89 -37.53
N VAL A 891 -22.22 -11.31 -36.65
CA VAL A 891 -21.71 -10.48 -35.54
C VAL A 891 -20.89 -9.30 -36.06
N GLU A 892 -20.01 -9.48 -37.05
CA GLU A 892 -19.27 -8.38 -37.67
C GLU A 892 -20.17 -7.34 -38.34
N ARG A 893 -21.26 -7.79 -39.02
CA ARG A 893 -22.24 -6.86 -39.60
C ARG A 893 -22.97 -6.04 -38.55
N VAL A 894 -23.26 -6.61 -37.39
CA VAL A 894 -23.89 -5.88 -36.28
C VAL A 894 -22.93 -4.83 -35.71
N TYR A 895 -21.64 -5.14 -35.55
CA TYR A 895 -20.66 -4.17 -35.07
C TYR A 895 -20.44 -3.02 -36.06
N SER A 896 -20.36 -3.30 -37.37
CA SER A 896 -20.25 -2.26 -38.40
C SER A 896 -21.43 -1.28 -38.36
N ASN A 897 -22.66 -1.78 -38.23
CA ASN A 897 -23.86 -0.95 -38.15
C ASN A 897 -23.92 -0.10 -36.87
N ILE A 898 -23.37 -0.61 -35.76
CA ILE A 898 -23.28 0.15 -34.50
C ILE A 898 -22.30 1.31 -34.64
N ASP A 899 -21.16 1.11 -35.29
CA ASP A 899 -20.16 2.15 -35.45
C ASP A 899 -20.60 3.23 -36.45
N GLU A 900 -21.30 2.87 -37.52
CA GLU A 900 -21.98 3.83 -38.40
C GLU A 900 -23.04 4.66 -37.66
N GLY A 901 -23.79 4.02 -36.75
CA GLY A 901 -24.77 4.68 -35.90
C GLY A 901 -24.14 5.70 -34.94
N LYS A 902 -22.99 5.37 -34.34
CA LYS A 902 -22.24 6.32 -33.49
C LYS A 902 -21.72 7.51 -34.28
N GLN A 903 -21.15 7.26 -35.47
CA GLN A 903 -20.61 8.32 -36.31
C GLN A 903 -21.71 9.29 -36.77
N SER A 904 -22.91 8.79 -37.05
CA SER A 904 -24.08 9.63 -37.37
C SER A 904 -24.51 10.51 -36.18
N ILE A 905 -24.48 9.95 -34.95
CA ILE A 905 -24.78 10.70 -33.72
C ILE A 905 -23.72 11.76 -33.44
N ASP A 906 -22.44 11.45 -33.60
CA ASP A 906 -21.34 12.40 -33.37
C ASP A 906 -21.41 13.57 -34.39
N ASN A 907 -21.72 13.29 -35.65
CA ASN A 907 -21.93 14.32 -36.67
C ASN A 907 -23.13 15.23 -36.34
N PHE A 908 -24.19 14.66 -35.76
CA PHE A 908 -25.36 15.43 -35.31
C PHE A 908 -25.00 16.39 -34.16
N TYR A 909 -24.23 15.93 -33.17
CA TYR A 909 -23.77 16.79 -32.07
C TYR A 909 -22.84 17.92 -32.56
N ASN A 910 -21.93 17.63 -33.48
CA ASN A 910 -21.06 18.66 -34.07
C ASN A 910 -21.88 19.74 -34.81
N THR A 911 -22.95 19.33 -35.50
CA THR A 911 -23.86 20.27 -36.18
C THR A 911 -24.60 21.17 -35.19
N ILE A 912 -25.02 20.61 -34.03
CA ILE A 912 -25.65 21.40 -32.96
C ILE A 912 -24.67 22.43 -32.39
N GLU A 913 -23.41 22.05 -32.15
CA GLU A 913 -22.39 22.98 -31.65
C GLU A 913 -22.11 24.13 -32.64
N GLU A 914 -22.02 23.85 -33.95
CA GLU A 914 -21.85 24.89 -34.97
C GLU A 914 -23.03 25.88 -35.02
N ILE A 915 -24.26 25.39 -34.86
CA ILE A 915 -25.47 26.23 -34.78
C ILE A 915 -25.44 27.11 -33.52
N GLN A 916 -25.02 26.57 -32.37
CA GLN A 916 -24.91 27.33 -31.13
C GLN A 916 -23.87 28.43 -31.22
N ASP A 917 -22.71 28.15 -31.81
CA ASP A 917 -21.65 29.14 -32.04
C ASP A 917 -22.10 30.25 -33.00
N TYR A 918 -22.85 29.90 -34.05
CA TYR A 918 -23.42 30.89 -34.98
C TYR A 918 -24.43 31.83 -34.31
N LEU A 919 -25.32 31.29 -33.47
CA LEU A 919 -26.30 32.08 -32.71
C LEU A 919 -25.60 33.03 -31.74
N GLN A 920 -24.56 32.55 -31.04
CA GLN A 920 -23.80 33.35 -30.10
C GLN A 920 -23.03 34.50 -30.78
N ASN A 921 -22.43 34.23 -31.94
CA ASN A 921 -21.73 35.25 -32.73
C ASN A 921 -22.71 36.30 -33.29
N SER A 922 -23.91 35.88 -33.68
CA SER A 922 -24.98 36.79 -34.13
C SER A 922 -25.45 37.69 -32.99
N GLU A 923 -25.65 37.15 -31.78
CA GLU A 923 -26.02 37.92 -30.59
C GLU A 923 -24.97 38.99 -30.22
N ASN A 924 -23.68 38.61 -30.26
CA ASN A 924 -22.57 39.51 -29.99
C ASN A 924 -22.44 40.61 -31.06
N ALA A 925 -22.61 40.27 -32.34
CA ALA A 925 -22.59 41.23 -33.43
C ALA A 925 -23.74 42.25 -33.32
N TYR A 926 -24.96 41.78 -32.98
CA TYR A 926 -26.12 42.65 -32.79
C TYR A 926 -25.97 43.59 -31.60
N SER A 927 -25.48 43.09 -30.46
CA SER A 927 -25.23 43.93 -29.28
C SER A 927 -24.17 45.01 -29.55
N THR A 928 -23.22 44.76 -30.43
CA THR A 928 -22.18 45.71 -30.82
C THR A 928 -22.70 46.81 -31.76
N ILE A 929 -23.68 46.51 -32.61
CA ILE A 929 -24.18 47.44 -33.64
C ILE A 929 -25.22 48.41 -33.08
N TYR A 930 -26.13 47.97 -32.21
CA TYR A 930 -27.33 48.75 -31.88
C TYR A 930 -27.29 49.50 -30.53
N GLY A 931 -26.29 49.25 -29.67
CA GLY A 931 -26.20 49.91 -28.36
C GLY A 931 -27.34 49.55 -27.40
N GLU A 932 -27.20 49.86 -26.11
CA GLU A 932 -28.12 49.39 -25.05
C GLU A 932 -29.50 50.10 -25.01
N ASP A 933 -29.82 51.00 -25.96
CA ASP A 933 -30.97 51.94 -25.85
C ASP A 933 -32.16 51.68 -26.81
N GLU A 934 -32.12 50.66 -27.68
CA GLU A 934 -33.29 50.27 -28.50
C GLU A 934 -33.97 48.98 -28.02
N ASP A 935 -35.29 48.94 -28.19
CA ASP A 935 -36.18 47.86 -27.74
C ASP A 935 -36.02 46.60 -28.61
N LEU A 936 -34.99 45.82 -28.29
CA LEU A 936 -34.58 44.59 -29.00
C LEU A 936 -35.34 43.33 -28.54
N GLU A 937 -36.37 43.47 -27.71
CA GLU A 937 -37.14 42.37 -27.12
C GLU A 937 -37.65 41.33 -28.15
N PRO A 938 -38.13 41.71 -29.35
CA PRO A 938 -38.62 40.74 -30.35
C PRO A 938 -37.51 39.83 -30.91
N ILE A 939 -36.28 40.35 -31.06
CA ILE A 939 -35.16 39.60 -31.65
C ILE A 939 -34.62 38.59 -30.65
N TYR A 940 -34.48 38.99 -29.38
CA TYR A 940 -34.06 38.08 -28.30
C TYR A 940 -35.09 36.96 -28.09
N SER A 941 -36.39 37.26 -28.19
CA SER A 941 -37.44 36.23 -28.13
C SER A 941 -37.30 35.18 -29.24
N THR A 942 -36.90 35.57 -30.47
CA THR A 942 -36.67 34.62 -31.58
C THR A 942 -35.42 33.79 -31.37
N ILE A 943 -34.34 34.38 -30.84
CA ILE A 943 -33.10 33.64 -30.51
C ILE A 943 -33.37 32.60 -29.41
N ASP A 944 -34.12 32.97 -28.38
CA ASP A 944 -34.50 32.07 -27.29
C ASP A 944 -35.38 30.91 -27.78
N GLU A 945 -36.32 31.16 -28.70
CA GLU A 945 -37.16 30.12 -29.30
C GLU A 945 -36.34 29.13 -30.15
N VAL A 946 -35.36 29.63 -30.92
CA VAL A 946 -34.47 28.76 -31.71
C VAL A 946 -33.55 27.94 -30.80
N GLN A 947 -33.01 28.53 -29.73
CA GLN A 947 -32.19 27.81 -28.75
C GLN A 947 -33.00 26.70 -28.05
N GLN A 948 -34.24 26.99 -27.66
CA GLN A 948 -35.11 25.98 -27.04
C GLN A 948 -35.41 24.82 -27.99
N ASN A 949 -35.66 25.10 -29.28
CA ASN A 949 -35.89 24.05 -30.28
C ASN A 949 -34.66 23.18 -30.54
N VAL A 950 -33.45 23.74 -30.42
CA VAL A 950 -32.17 23.00 -30.50
C VAL A 950 -31.92 22.17 -29.23
N GLU A 951 -32.34 22.63 -28.06
CA GLU A 951 -32.24 21.86 -26.81
C GLU A 951 -33.29 20.72 -26.70
N ASP A 952 -34.44 20.88 -27.36
CA ASP A 952 -35.52 19.89 -27.36
C ASP A 952 -35.31 18.75 -28.38
N HIS A 953 -34.56 18.99 -29.45
CA HIS A 953 -34.12 17.99 -30.45
C HIS A 953 -32.91 17.20 -29.97
#